data_AF-A0A815V9S8-F1
#
_entry.id   AF-A0A815V9S8-F1
#
_cell.length_a   1.000
_cell.length_b   1.000
_cell.length_c   1.000
_cell.angle_alpha   90.00
_cell.angle_beta   90.00
_cell.angle_gamma   90.00
#
_symmetry.space_group_name_H-M   'P 1'
#
loop_
_entity.id
_entity.type
_entity.pdbx_description
1 polymer ?
#
loop_
_entity_poly.entity_id
_entity_poly.type
_entity_poly.pdbx_seq_one_letter_code
_entity_poly.pdbx_strand_id
1 'polypeptide(L)'
;MNSKFLHPMQIKGNTISNLRKLAKPPEAIMIVLDMALILMKRRFDPIRIDNNLEEPFYASSKTEILRLLNFSGLLSTLLTIRELNDEIIELLAPYTEIKDLSEKARKAYKDLATLKTWTDKIQSYHAINKEVIPIKDKVQKAENSLRKASRKLARAERELERTEIGLNKCQHDFDLAMETKKASQTDYDALLKRRDDANTLISGLTGEKVRWNEQNKVFEQSIEKLIGNAILITAFLSYCGPFNQEFRQRMLNEWQKQIQQKLIPFSDNFNIIEQLNDEATIGEWNLQGLPNDDLSIQNGIIATSNYRYPLLIDPQLQGKSWIKNMERDNDLLITTFNSKLFRQQIEDSISFGRPLLIEDVDEELDPMLDNILEKNYLKIGLTQRVKVGDREVDINHTFRLYLTTKLANPNYSPEVCARVSIIDFTVTQRGLEDQLLSLVIANERTELERERVTLARETTKNKRMLKELEENLLVKLTSIEGSVLDDPSLVEVLNANKRIAIEVKEKVAIAEETKSKISTAREEYRPVAIRGSIIYFLMSEITLVNHMYQISLQQFLSLFHESMLKSNKIAAIQKRIQNINDYLTYRTWFYTTRGLYEEDRLMFTLLMALRIDLRRGKIRHDEFEVLIKGGASLDLNTCPSKPFRWLNDLSWLNLLELSRVKEFHDVIDRLQKNERAFKDWFDKESTDLSSLPETYENLNIFHRFLFARCISPDRTISEARNYIQDSLGIKYSEIPVLNLELIWEESDFKTPLLGLLSSGADPTSNIQVLAKKKNIDLFIVSMGQGQEILARRYLQQTITLGGWLLLQNAHLGLDYLEEFYETLIATEIFEPSFRVWLTTETHPQFPIQILQSSIKFTNEPPQGVRAGLKRTYGLITQDKLEYIENIYWCPLLYAISFLHSIVQERRKFGPLGWNIPYEFNQTDWEASVQYIQNHLDDMNPKTGISWKALRYMISEIQYGGRITDDRDRRLMITYAKKWFSDLLLSSNFKFYDNYSIPKVKRLDEYIDYIDKLPLIDPP
;
A
#
# COMPACT_ATOMS: atom_id res chain seq x y z
N MET A 1 -111.48 -33.47 59.79
CA MET A 1 -112.47 -34.30 60.50
C MET A 1 -113.66 -33.42 60.91
N ASN A 2 -114.79 -33.52 60.20
CA ASN A 2 -116.16 -33.23 60.66
C ASN A 2 -117.10 -33.20 59.45
N SER A 3 -117.52 -34.39 58.99
CA SER A 3 -118.58 -34.56 57.98
C SER A 3 -119.52 -35.73 58.33
N LYS A 4 -119.62 -36.12 59.60
CA LYS A 4 -120.39 -37.32 60.03
C LYS A 4 -121.60 -37.08 60.93
N PHE A 5 -121.97 -35.83 61.25
CA PHE A 5 -123.07 -35.59 62.22
C PHE A 5 -124.40 -35.10 61.64
N LEU A 6 -124.52 -34.94 60.31
CA LEU A 6 -125.77 -34.54 59.67
C LEU A 6 -126.08 -35.52 58.52
N HIS A 7 -126.55 -36.72 58.86
CA HIS A 7 -127.31 -37.57 57.94
C HIS A 7 -128.80 -37.22 58.09
N PRO A 8 -129.44 -36.57 57.11
CA PRO A 8 -130.87 -36.29 57.19
C PRO A 8 -131.68 -37.49 56.69
N MET A 9 -132.53 -37.99 57.58
CA MET A 9 -133.84 -38.59 57.33
C MET A 9 -134.14 -39.05 55.89
N GLN A 10 -134.13 -40.36 55.64
CA GLN A 10 -134.94 -40.96 54.57
C GLN A 10 -136.41 -41.11 55.04
N ILE A 11 -137.09 -40.00 55.30
CA ILE A 11 -138.56 -40.01 55.31
C ILE A 11 -138.97 -40.00 53.83
N LYS A 12 -139.39 -41.15 53.31
CA LYS A 12 -139.81 -41.29 51.90
C LYS A 12 -141.18 -40.62 51.73
N GLY A 13 -141.39 -39.91 50.62
CA GLY A 13 -142.61 -39.11 50.37
C GLY A 13 -143.94 -39.87 50.52
N ASN A 14 -143.92 -41.20 50.34
CA ASN A 14 -145.10 -42.06 50.53
C ASN A 14 -145.66 -42.02 51.97
N THR A 15 -144.81 -41.78 52.98
CA THR A 15 -145.19 -41.77 54.39
C THR A 15 -146.14 -40.61 54.73
N ILE A 16 -145.92 -39.42 54.15
CA ILE A 16 -146.79 -38.25 54.37
C ILE A 16 -148.12 -38.41 53.61
N SER A 17 -148.12 -39.00 52.41
CA SER A 17 -149.35 -39.29 51.65
C SER A 17 -150.26 -40.32 52.33
N ASN A 18 -149.69 -41.27 53.08
CA ASN A 18 -150.48 -42.25 53.84
C ASN A 18 -151.11 -41.65 55.09
N LEU A 19 -150.46 -40.69 55.75
CA LEU A 19 -151.06 -39.90 56.83
C LEU A 19 -152.21 -39.02 56.34
N ARG A 20 -152.14 -38.52 55.09
CA ARG A 20 -153.20 -37.72 54.46
C ARG A 20 -154.51 -38.49 54.25
N LYS A 21 -154.47 -39.83 54.23
CA LYS A 21 -155.66 -40.70 54.07
C LYS A 21 -156.40 -40.98 55.38
N LEU A 22 -155.79 -40.71 56.54
CA LEU A 22 -156.44 -40.91 57.84
C LEU A 22 -157.37 -39.73 58.12
N ALA A 23 -158.67 -39.93 57.95
CA ALA A 23 -159.68 -38.89 58.19
C ALA A 23 -159.69 -38.36 59.65
N LYS A 24 -159.17 -39.14 60.62
CA LYS A 24 -158.90 -38.72 62.00
C LYS A 24 -157.61 -39.41 62.53
N PRO A 25 -156.46 -38.72 62.57
CA PRO A 25 -155.23 -39.29 63.12
C PRO A 25 -155.28 -39.39 64.67
N PRO A 26 -154.65 -40.41 65.28
CA PRO A 26 -154.49 -40.54 66.73
C PRO A 26 -153.77 -39.34 67.36
N GLU A 27 -154.17 -38.98 68.59
CA GLU A 27 -153.73 -37.77 69.27
C GLU A 27 -152.22 -37.70 69.54
N ALA A 28 -151.57 -38.84 69.83
CA ALA A 28 -150.12 -38.92 70.00
C ALA A 28 -149.32 -38.50 68.76
N ILE A 29 -149.87 -38.69 67.55
CA ILE A 29 -149.20 -38.27 66.30
C ILE A 29 -149.34 -36.76 66.10
N MET A 30 -150.47 -36.19 66.52
CA MET A 30 -150.68 -34.75 66.42
C MET A 30 -149.71 -33.97 67.32
N ILE A 31 -149.46 -34.46 68.54
CA ILE A 31 -148.49 -33.85 69.48
C ILE A 31 -147.06 -33.85 68.92
N VAL A 32 -146.64 -34.93 68.24
CA VAL A 32 -145.29 -34.96 67.59
C VAL A 32 -145.20 -33.99 66.41
N LEU A 33 -146.31 -33.77 65.70
CA LEU A 33 -146.35 -32.79 64.59
C LEU A 33 -146.35 -31.33 65.10
N ASP A 34 -146.81 -31.07 66.31
CA ASP A 34 -146.67 -29.75 66.95
C ASP A 34 -145.18 -29.39 67.19
N MET A 35 -144.30 -30.36 67.52
CA MET A 35 -142.85 -30.11 67.65
C MET A 35 -142.22 -29.67 66.31
N ALA A 36 -142.70 -30.21 65.19
CA ALA A 36 -142.27 -29.78 63.86
C ALA A 36 -142.76 -28.37 63.52
N LEU A 37 -143.96 -27.97 63.97
CA LEU A 37 -144.47 -26.60 63.83
C LEU A 37 -143.56 -25.59 64.56
N ILE A 38 -143.10 -25.91 65.77
CA ILE A 38 -142.23 -25.05 66.58
C ILE A 38 -140.87 -24.85 65.90
N LEU A 39 -140.24 -25.93 65.42
CA LEU A 39 -138.98 -25.84 64.67
C LEU A 39 -139.11 -25.04 63.36
N MET A 40 -140.26 -25.13 62.71
CA MET A 40 -140.57 -24.36 61.50
C MET A 40 -141.06 -22.93 61.78
N LYS A 41 -141.09 -22.50 63.06
CA LYS A 41 -141.57 -21.18 63.51
C LYS A 41 -142.98 -20.83 62.99
N ARG A 42 -143.89 -21.82 62.90
CA ARG A 42 -145.28 -21.60 62.46
C ARG A 42 -146.22 -21.46 63.66
N ARG A 43 -147.37 -20.81 63.43
CA ARG A 43 -148.41 -20.62 64.45
C ARG A 43 -148.94 -21.97 64.92
N PHE A 44 -149.03 -22.14 66.23
CA PHE A 44 -149.67 -23.26 66.91
C PHE A 44 -150.68 -22.71 67.92
N ASP A 45 -151.71 -23.49 68.26
CA ASP A 45 -152.72 -23.03 69.20
C ASP A 45 -152.21 -23.10 70.66
N PRO A 46 -152.58 -22.15 71.53
CA PRO A 46 -152.14 -22.13 72.92
C PRO A 46 -152.73 -23.31 73.70
N ILE A 47 -151.88 -23.99 74.47
CA ILE A 47 -152.21 -25.19 75.24
C ILE A 47 -153.22 -24.86 76.35
N ARG A 48 -154.37 -25.55 76.39
CA ARG A 48 -155.33 -25.51 77.52
C ARG A 48 -155.26 -26.81 78.31
N ILE A 49 -155.07 -26.71 79.62
CA ILE A 49 -155.03 -27.84 80.57
C ILE A 49 -156.32 -27.76 81.40
N ASP A 50 -157.12 -28.83 81.43
CA ASP A 50 -158.31 -28.92 82.27
C ASP A 50 -158.06 -29.93 83.41
N ASN A 51 -158.15 -29.47 84.65
CA ASN A 51 -157.58 -30.14 85.83
C ASN A 51 -158.51 -31.18 86.50
N ASN A 52 -159.61 -31.57 85.85
CA ASN A 52 -160.64 -32.45 86.45
C ASN A 52 -160.58 -33.94 86.01
N LEU A 53 -159.47 -34.39 85.40
CA LEU A 53 -159.23 -35.79 85.05
C LEU A 53 -157.81 -36.19 85.51
N GLU A 54 -157.62 -37.40 86.05
CA GLU A 54 -156.33 -37.89 86.60
C GLU A 54 -155.19 -38.00 85.56
N GLU A 55 -155.48 -37.82 84.27
CA GLU A 55 -154.47 -37.69 83.21
C GLU A 55 -154.70 -36.41 82.38
N PRO A 56 -153.68 -35.53 82.23
CA PRO A 56 -153.83 -34.26 81.53
C PRO A 56 -154.02 -34.48 80.01
N PHE A 57 -155.14 -33.97 79.51
CA PHE A 57 -155.49 -34.00 78.09
C PHE A 57 -154.89 -32.78 77.38
N TYR A 58 -153.99 -32.99 76.41
CA TYR A 58 -153.41 -31.92 75.59
C TYR A 58 -154.19 -31.75 74.29
N ALA A 59 -154.97 -30.66 74.18
CA ALA A 59 -155.71 -30.36 72.96
C ALA A 59 -154.76 -29.98 71.82
N SER A 60 -154.64 -30.85 70.81
CA SER A 60 -153.76 -30.67 69.65
C SER A 60 -154.28 -29.65 68.62
N SER A 61 -153.38 -28.94 67.93
CA SER A 61 -153.66 -27.94 66.87
C SER A 61 -154.18 -28.58 65.56
N LYS A 62 -155.38 -29.18 65.58
CA LYS A 62 -155.94 -29.99 64.48
C LYS A 62 -155.99 -29.26 63.14
N THR A 63 -156.41 -28.00 63.12
CA THR A 63 -156.56 -27.19 61.91
C THR A 63 -155.23 -26.92 61.23
N GLU A 64 -154.21 -26.56 62.02
CA GLU A 64 -152.92 -26.17 61.46
C GLU A 64 -152.05 -27.39 61.11
N ILE A 65 -152.17 -28.50 61.85
CA ILE A 65 -151.56 -29.78 61.48
C ILE A 65 -152.13 -30.31 60.16
N LEU A 66 -153.44 -30.19 59.91
CA LEU A 66 -154.04 -30.57 58.62
C LEU A 66 -153.53 -29.69 57.48
N ARG A 67 -153.34 -28.38 57.70
CA ARG A 67 -152.68 -27.50 56.72
C ARG A 67 -151.23 -27.89 56.49
N LEU A 68 -150.51 -28.28 57.53
CA LEU A 68 -149.12 -28.73 57.46
C LEU A 68 -148.99 -30.06 56.69
N LEU A 69 -149.92 -31.00 56.86
CA LEU A 69 -149.97 -32.24 56.06
C LEU A 69 -150.27 -31.99 54.57
N ASN A 70 -150.95 -30.90 54.24
CA ASN A 70 -151.18 -30.48 52.85
C ASN A 70 -150.00 -29.68 52.24
N PHE A 71 -149.05 -29.21 53.05
CA PHE A 71 -147.90 -28.45 52.58
C PHE A 71 -146.85 -29.37 51.92
N SER A 72 -146.67 -29.24 50.60
CA SER A 72 -145.73 -30.07 49.83
C SER A 72 -144.25 -29.81 50.15
N GLY A 73 -143.91 -28.66 50.75
CA GLY A 73 -142.55 -28.22 51.07
C GLY A 73 -142.06 -28.54 52.50
N LEU A 74 -142.75 -29.42 53.24
CA LEU A 74 -142.42 -29.70 54.65
C LEU A 74 -140.96 -30.14 54.82
N LEU A 75 -140.52 -31.10 54.01
CA LEU A 75 -139.26 -31.81 54.19
C LEU A 75 -138.05 -30.93 53.86
N SER A 76 -138.15 -30.07 52.83
CA SER A 76 -137.08 -29.14 52.46
C SER A 76 -136.85 -28.08 53.52
N THR A 77 -137.91 -27.61 54.17
CA THR A 77 -137.82 -26.54 55.17
C THR A 77 -137.13 -27.02 56.45
N LEU A 78 -137.39 -28.26 56.88
CA LEU A 78 -136.73 -28.89 58.04
C LEU A 78 -135.22 -29.10 57.81
N LEU A 79 -134.80 -29.34 56.57
CA LEU A 79 -133.40 -29.59 56.18
C LEU A 79 -132.51 -28.32 56.19
N THR A 80 -133.10 -27.14 56.05
CA THR A 80 -132.38 -25.85 55.91
C THR A 80 -132.22 -25.05 57.21
N ILE A 81 -132.68 -25.56 58.36
CA ILE A 81 -132.55 -24.86 59.65
C ILE A 81 -131.08 -24.87 60.09
N ARG A 82 -130.40 -23.72 60.02
CA ARG A 82 -128.97 -23.55 60.40
C ARG A 82 -128.73 -22.68 61.61
N GLU A 83 -129.71 -21.87 62.01
CA GLU A 83 -129.61 -20.92 63.12
C GLU A 83 -130.67 -21.25 64.18
N LEU A 84 -130.22 -21.76 65.32
CA LEU A 84 -131.05 -22.04 66.48
C LEU A 84 -130.74 -21.01 67.56
N ASN A 85 -131.78 -20.34 68.05
CA ASN A 85 -131.70 -19.40 69.15
C ASN A 85 -132.14 -20.10 70.43
N ASP A 86 -131.61 -19.68 71.58
CA ASP A 86 -131.90 -20.31 72.89
C ASP A 86 -133.41 -20.37 73.20
N GLU A 87 -134.18 -19.35 72.79
CA GLU A 87 -135.65 -19.30 72.95
C GLU A 87 -136.42 -20.46 72.29
N ILE A 88 -135.92 -20.98 71.15
CA ILE A 88 -136.58 -22.07 70.40
C ILE A 88 -136.42 -23.40 71.15
N ILE A 89 -135.28 -23.59 71.82
CA ILE A 89 -134.99 -24.79 72.59
C ILE A 89 -135.86 -24.80 73.86
N GLU A 90 -136.09 -23.64 74.48
CA GLU A 90 -136.94 -23.51 75.66
C GLU A 90 -138.42 -23.83 75.37
N LEU A 91 -138.95 -23.39 74.21
CA LEU A 91 -140.30 -23.71 73.75
C LEU A 91 -140.53 -25.21 73.44
N LEU A 92 -139.48 -25.96 73.13
CA LEU A 92 -139.56 -27.41 72.87
C LEU A 92 -139.54 -28.26 74.14
N ALA A 93 -139.05 -27.72 75.26
CA ALA A 93 -138.83 -28.44 76.51
C ALA A 93 -140.08 -29.19 77.05
N PRO A 94 -141.30 -28.62 77.05
CA PRO A 94 -142.48 -29.30 77.60
C PRO A 94 -142.88 -30.55 76.82
N TYR A 95 -142.64 -30.57 75.50
CA TYR A 95 -143.00 -31.67 74.62
C TYR A 95 -141.97 -32.82 74.66
N THR A 96 -140.70 -32.52 74.99
CA THR A 96 -139.66 -33.54 75.15
C THR A 96 -139.82 -34.38 76.42
N GLU A 97 -140.43 -33.81 77.48
CA GLU A 97 -140.55 -34.43 78.81
C GLU A 97 -141.72 -35.43 78.97
N ILE A 98 -142.66 -35.50 78.02
CA ILE A 98 -143.79 -36.44 78.07
C ILE A 98 -143.28 -37.90 78.01
N LYS A 99 -143.44 -38.62 79.14
CA LYS A 99 -143.10 -40.05 79.26
C LYS A 99 -144.00 -40.92 78.36
N ASP A 100 -143.40 -41.93 77.73
CA ASP A 100 -143.99 -42.88 76.76
C ASP A 100 -144.51 -42.31 75.43
N LEU A 101 -144.29 -41.03 75.11
CA LEU A 101 -144.77 -40.45 73.83
C LEU A 101 -144.13 -41.10 72.60
N SER A 102 -142.82 -41.42 72.64
CA SER A 102 -142.15 -42.11 71.52
C SER A 102 -142.68 -43.53 71.30
N GLU A 103 -142.99 -44.29 72.36
CA GLU A 103 -143.52 -45.65 72.23
C GLU A 103 -144.99 -45.66 71.80
N LYS A 104 -145.82 -44.75 72.35
CA LYS A 104 -147.21 -44.55 71.90
C LYS A 104 -147.27 -44.10 70.44
N ALA A 105 -146.41 -43.17 70.02
CA ALA A 105 -146.31 -42.75 68.62
C ALA A 105 -145.78 -43.86 67.70
N ARG A 106 -144.84 -44.70 68.16
CA ARG A 106 -144.27 -45.80 67.36
C ARG A 106 -145.27 -46.95 67.15
N LYS A 107 -146.15 -47.24 68.11
CA LYS A 107 -147.28 -48.19 67.95
C LYS A 107 -148.31 -47.68 66.94
N ALA A 108 -148.59 -46.37 66.92
CA ALA A 108 -149.56 -45.77 66.01
C ALA A 108 -148.99 -45.57 64.59
N TYR A 109 -147.75 -45.09 64.47
CA TYR A 109 -147.07 -44.90 63.18
C TYR A 109 -145.53 -44.83 63.33
N LYS A 110 -144.84 -45.92 62.98
CA LYS A 110 -143.39 -46.14 63.23
C LYS A 110 -142.48 -45.04 62.67
N ASP A 111 -142.82 -44.49 61.50
CA ASP A 111 -141.94 -43.57 60.78
C ASP A 111 -141.86 -42.17 61.42
N LEU A 112 -142.88 -41.74 62.17
CA LEU A 112 -142.92 -40.40 62.78
C LEU A 112 -142.08 -40.28 64.07
N ALA A 113 -141.76 -41.39 64.72
CA ALA A 113 -140.92 -41.41 65.93
C ALA A 113 -139.47 -40.93 65.67
N THR A 114 -139.01 -40.98 64.42
CA THR A 114 -137.67 -40.49 64.03
C THR A 114 -137.55 -38.97 64.10
N LEU A 115 -138.67 -38.23 64.09
CA LEU A 115 -138.68 -36.78 64.14
C LEU A 115 -138.33 -36.25 65.55
N LYS A 116 -138.78 -36.94 66.62
CA LYS A 116 -138.42 -36.59 68.00
C LYS A 116 -136.92 -36.79 68.31
N THR A 117 -136.32 -37.88 67.82
CA THR A 117 -134.89 -38.16 68.08
C THR A 117 -133.94 -37.21 67.35
N TRP A 118 -134.40 -36.56 66.27
CA TRP A 118 -133.63 -35.54 65.58
C TRP A 118 -133.60 -34.22 66.36
N THR A 119 -134.72 -33.81 66.94
CA THR A 119 -134.81 -32.62 67.81
C THR A 119 -133.84 -32.68 69.00
N ASP A 120 -133.69 -33.84 69.65
CA ASP A 120 -132.79 -33.99 70.81
C ASP A 120 -131.31 -33.77 70.43
N LYS A 121 -130.87 -34.22 69.25
CA LYS A 121 -129.47 -34.10 68.81
C LYS A 121 -129.08 -32.66 68.46
N ILE A 122 -130.03 -31.88 67.94
CA ILE A 122 -129.78 -30.49 67.56
C ILE A 122 -129.39 -29.65 68.80
N GLN A 123 -130.00 -29.91 69.95
CA GLN A 123 -129.67 -29.20 71.20
C GLN A 123 -128.20 -29.39 71.61
N SER A 124 -127.63 -30.58 71.41
CA SER A 124 -126.24 -30.88 71.80
C SER A 124 -125.15 -30.18 70.95
N TYR A 125 -125.42 -29.88 69.67
CA TYR A 125 -124.42 -29.29 68.76
C TYR A 125 -124.10 -27.83 69.11
N HIS A 126 -125.09 -27.06 69.61
CA HIS A 126 -124.93 -25.65 69.93
C HIS A 126 -123.90 -25.41 71.06
N ALA A 127 -123.76 -26.33 72.02
CA ALA A 127 -122.84 -26.17 73.15
C ALA A 127 -121.35 -26.18 72.78
N ILE A 128 -120.93 -26.97 71.77
CA ILE A 128 -119.51 -27.21 71.44
C ILE A 128 -118.89 -26.05 70.65
N ASN A 129 -119.68 -25.32 69.86
CA ASN A 129 -119.15 -24.30 68.93
C ASN A 129 -118.62 -23.04 69.65
N LYS A 130 -118.94 -22.86 70.94
CA LYS A 130 -118.58 -21.67 71.73
C LYS A 130 -117.08 -21.61 72.11
N GLU A 131 -116.36 -22.73 72.08
CA GLU A 131 -114.97 -22.81 72.57
C GLU A 131 -113.87 -22.62 71.49
N VAL A 132 -114.16 -22.83 70.20
CA VAL A 132 -113.12 -22.99 69.15
C VAL A 132 -112.67 -21.67 68.47
N ILE A 133 -113.44 -20.59 68.59
CA ILE A 133 -113.23 -19.34 67.84
C ILE A 133 -111.90 -18.60 68.17
N PRO A 134 -111.45 -18.44 69.43
CA PRO A 134 -110.30 -17.58 69.74
C PRO A 134 -108.91 -18.11 69.33
N ILE A 135 -108.76 -19.40 68.99
CA ILE A 135 -107.46 -19.99 68.62
C ILE A 135 -107.08 -19.68 67.16
N LYS A 136 -108.06 -19.50 66.26
CA LYS A 136 -107.81 -19.20 64.84
C LYS A 136 -107.16 -17.82 64.61
N ASP A 137 -107.48 -16.83 65.43
CA ASP A 137 -106.99 -15.46 65.23
C ASP A 137 -105.50 -15.27 65.52
N LYS A 138 -104.89 -16.09 66.40
CA LYS A 138 -103.47 -15.98 66.72
C LYS A 138 -102.56 -16.45 65.58
N VAL A 139 -102.95 -17.50 64.85
CA VAL A 139 -102.15 -18.05 63.73
C VAL A 139 -102.03 -17.05 62.58
N GLN A 140 -103.13 -16.35 62.27
CA GLN A 140 -103.21 -15.45 61.13
C GLN A 140 -102.32 -14.19 61.26
N LYS A 141 -102.02 -13.74 62.49
CA LYS A 141 -101.13 -12.59 62.72
C LYS A 141 -99.66 -12.91 62.44
N ALA A 142 -99.18 -14.12 62.79
CA ALA A 142 -97.79 -14.50 62.59
C ALA A 142 -97.44 -14.69 61.10
N GLU A 143 -98.34 -15.29 60.31
CA GLU A 143 -98.14 -15.51 58.87
C GLU A 143 -97.99 -14.20 58.08
N ASN A 144 -98.71 -13.13 58.47
CA ASN A 144 -98.64 -11.85 57.78
C ASN A 144 -97.31 -11.11 57.97
N SER A 145 -96.63 -11.27 59.11
CA SER A 145 -95.31 -10.64 59.34
C SER A 145 -94.21 -11.30 58.52
N LEU A 146 -94.18 -12.64 58.45
CA LEU A 146 -93.19 -13.40 57.66
C LEU A 146 -93.25 -13.01 56.17
N ARG A 147 -94.47 -12.81 55.65
CA ARG A 147 -94.71 -12.45 54.24
C ARG A 147 -94.21 -11.06 53.85
N LYS A 148 -94.16 -10.11 54.80
CA LYS A 148 -93.64 -8.75 54.55
C LYS A 148 -92.12 -8.72 54.48
N ALA A 149 -91.42 -9.47 55.35
CA ALA A 149 -89.96 -9.50 55.38
C ALA A 149 -89.37 -10.17 54.13
N SER A 150 -89.94 -11.31 53.72
CA SER A 150 -89.50 -12.06 52.53
C SER A 150 -89.65 -11.28 51.22
N ARG A 151 -90.66 -10.40 51.10
CA ARG A 151 -90.80 -9.51 49.94
C ARG A 151 -89.74 -8.41 49.85
N LYS A 152 -89.20 -7.94 50.99
CA LYS A 152 -88.14 -6.93 51.00
C LYS A 152 -86.80 -7.52 50.57
N LEU A 153 -86.47 -8.72 51.05
CA LEU A 153 -85.25 -9.43 50.68
C LEU A 153 -85.17 -9.66 49.16
N ALA A 154 -86.23 -10.21 48.58
CA ALA A 154 -86.30 -10.50 47.14
C ALA A 154 -86.24 -9.25 46.25
N ARG A 155 -86.52 -8.05 46.79
CA ARG A 155 -86.40 -6.80 46.03
C ARG A 155 -84.96 -6.29 46.03
N ALA A 156 -84.26 -6.39 47.16
CA ALA A 156 -82.86 -5.98 47.28
C ALA A 156 -81.94 -6.90 46.47
N GLU A 157 -82.18 -8.22 46.46
CA GLU A 157 -81.39 -9.18 45.67
C GLU A 157 -81.47 -8.89 44.16
N ARG A 158 -82.65 -8.51 43.64
CA ARG A 158 -82.79 -8.13 42.22
C ARG A 158 -82.11 -6.82 41.86
N GLU A 159 -82.04 -5.87 42.79
CA GLU A 159 -81.32 -4.60 42.57
C GLU A 159 -79.81 -4.84 42.53
N LEU A 160 -79.28 -5.70 43.43
CA LEU A 160 -77.87 -6.11 43.43
C LEU A 160 -77.50 -6.80 42.11
N GLU A 161 -78.28 -7.79 41.69
CA GLU A 161 -78.05 -8.54 40.44
C GLU A 161 -78.05 -7.62 39.21
N ARG A 162 -78.97 -6.64 39.15
CA ARG A 162 -78.99 -5.64 38.08
C ARG A 162 -77.72 -4.77 38.08
N THR A 163 -77.27 -4.32 39.25
CA THR A 163 -76.07 -3.48 39.35
C THR A 163 -74.80 -4.26 39.04
N GLU A 164 -74.71 -5.54 39.41
CA GLU A 164 -73.56 -6.40 39.09
C GLU A 164 -73.48 -6.69 37.59
N ILE A 165 -74.61 -6.96 36.93
CA ILE A 165 -74.65 -7.11 35.46
C ILE A 165 -74.21 -5.81 34.78
N GLY A 166 -74.67 -4.66 35.27
CA GLY A 166 -74.26 -3.35 34.76
C GLY A 166 -72.76 -3.07 34.95
N LEU A 167 -72.23 -3.39 36.13
CA LEU A 167 -70.81 -3.23 36.46
C LEU A 167 -69.93 -4.13 35.59
N ASN A 168 -70.29 -5.42 35.45
CA ASN A 168 -69.55 -6.36 34.62
C ASN A 168 -69.53 -5.93 33.15
N LYS A 169 -70.65 -5.39 32.65
CA LYS A 169 -70.70 -4.85 31.29
C LYS A 169 -69.80 -3.62 31.14
N CYS A 170 -69.87 -2.66 32.06
CA CYS A 170 -68.98 -1.50 32.04
C CYS A 170 -67.50 -1.86 32.18
N GLN A 171 -67.17 -2.86 33.01
CA GLN A 171 -65.81 -3.36 33.18
C GLN A 171 -65.30 -4.00 31.89
N HIS A 172 -66.12 -4.84 31.25
CA HIS A 172 -65.80 -5.44 29.96
C HIS A 172 -65.60 -4.39 28.85
N ASP A 173 -66.51 -3.40 28.76
CA ASP A 173 -66.40 -2.30 27.80
C ASP A 173 -65.16 -1.42 28.08
N PHE A 174 -64.80 -1.21 29.36
CA PHE A 174 -63.58 -0.49 29.76
C PHE A 174 -62.31 -1.27 29.39
N ASP A 175 -62.28 -2.58 29.63
CA ASP A 175 -61.13 -3.42 29.32
C ASP A 175 -60.91 -3.50 27.80
N LEU A 176 -61.99 -3.66 27.01
CA LEU A 176 -61.96 -3.56 25.54
C LEU A 176 -61.46 -2.19 25.05
N ALA A 177 -61.93 -1.10 25.66
CA ALA A 177 -61.49 0.25 25.32
C ALA A 177 -60.01 0.48 25.68
N MET A 178 -59.53 -0.12 26.77
CA MET A 178 -58.12 -0.03 27.17
C MET A 178 -57.21 -0.91 26.31
N GLU A 179 -57.66 -2.09 25.88
CA GLU A 179 -56.93 -2.92 24.91
C GLU A 179 -56.82 -2.22 23.56
N THR A 180 -57.93 -1.68 23.04
CA THR A 180 -57.93 -0.93 21.77
C THR A 180 -57.08 0.34 21.86
N LYS A 181 -57.10 1.06 22.98
CA LYS A 181 -56.20 2.20 23.22
C LYS A 181 -54.73 1.77 23.25
N LYS A 182 -54.39 0.71 23.97
CA LYS A 182 -53.02 0.19 24.02
C LYS A 182 -52.54 -0.25 22.64
N ALA A 183 -53.37 -0.99 21.91
CA ALA A 183 -53.09 -1.42 20.54
C ALA A 183 -52.85 -0.23 19.61
N SER A 184 -53.73 0.77 19.65
CA SER A 184 -53.58 2.01 18.86
C SER A 184 -52.32 2.80 19.24
N GLN A 185 -51.95 2.79 20.52
CA GLN A 185 -50.76 3.48 21.00
C GLN A 185 -49.47 2.76 20.59
N THR A 186 -49.44 1.43 20.67
CA THR A 186 -48.33 0.64 20.13
C THR A 186 -48.19 0.81 18.62
N ASP A 187 -49.31 0.88 17.88
CA ASP A 187 -49.29 1.13 16.44
C ASP A 187 -48.78 2.54 16.11
N TYR A 188 -49.19 3.54 16.90
CA TYR A 188 -48.71 4.92 16.76
C TYR A 188 -47.19 5.03 17.01
N ASP A 189 -46.69 4.43 18.09
CA ASP A 189 -45.27 4.43 18.43
C ASP A 189 -44.45 3.68 17.37
N ALA A 190 -44.98 2.57 16.83
CA ALA A 190 -44.36 1.84 15.73
C ALA A 190 -44.30 2.70 14.44
N LEU A 191 -45.37 3.43 14.12
CA LEU A 191 -45.40 4.35 12.97
C LEU A 191 -44.44 5.53 13.13
N LEU A 192 -44.35 6.10 14.33
CA LEU A 192 -43.40 7.18 14.64
C LEU A 192 -41.96 6.73 14.43
N LYS A 193 -41.62 5.56 14.97
CA LYS A 193 -40.28 4.99 14.79
C LYS A 193 -39.99 4.74 13.31
N ARG A 194 -40.94 4.16 12.56
CA ARG A 194 -40.81 3.90 11.13
C ARG A 194 -40.62 5.20 10.31
N ARG A 195 -41.31 6.28 10.71
CA ARG A 195 -41.13 7.61 10.10
C ARG A 195 -39.75 8.19 10.37
N ASP A 196 -39.27 8.09 11.60
CA ASP A 196 -37.98 8.65 12.00
C ASP A 196 -36.82 7.88 11.36
N ASP A 197 -36.92 6.55 11.29
CA ASP A 197 -35.98 5.69 10.57
C ASP A 197 -35.98 6.04 9.07
N ALA A 198 -37.16 6.24 8.46
CA ALA A 198 -37.27 6.66 7.06
C ALA A 198 -36.63 8.03 6.79
N ASN A 199 -36.88 9.02 7.63
CA ASN A 199 -36.28 10.35 7.49
C ASN A 199 -34.75 10.29 7.62
N THR A 200 -34.25 9.50 8.57
CA THR A 200 -32.81 9.30 8.78
C THR A 200 -32.18 8.64 7.55
N LEU A 201 -32.82 7.59 7.01
CA LEU A 201 -32.35 6.87 5.85
C LEU A 201 -32.37 7.74 4.58
N ILE A 202 -33.43 8.53 4.36
CA ILE A 202 -33.51 9.50 3.26
C ILE A 202 -32.43 10.59 3.39
N SER A 203 -32.19 11.10 4.59
CA SER A 203 -31.15 12.12 4.83
C SER A 203 -29.72 11.57 4.66
N GLY A 204 -29.52 10.28 4.98
CA GLY A 204 -28.28 9.57 4.78
C GLY A 204 -27.97 9.39 3.30
N LEU A 205 -28.97 8.91 2.53
CA LEU A 205 -28.85 8.56 1.12
C LEU A 205 -28.99 9.75 0.17
N THR A 206 -29.58 10.88 0.57
CA THR A 206 -29.69 12.06 -0.33
C THR A 206 -28.32 12.60 -0.74
N GLY A 207 -27.34 12.61 0.16
CA GLY A 207 -25.96 12.98 -0.16
C GLY A 207 -25.34 12.04 -1.18
N GLU A 208 -25.50 10.72 -0.98
CA GLU A 208 -25.02 9.71 -1.93
C GLU A 208 -25.73 9.80 -3.27
N LYS A 209 -27.03 10.07 -3.30
CA LYS A 209 -27.79 10.27 -4.55
C LYS A 209 -27.24 11.45 -5.37
N VAL A 210 -26.92 12.57 -4.74
CA VAL A 210 -26.32 13.72 -5.44
C VAL A 210 -24.96 13.33 -6.01
N ARG A 211 -24.10 12.69 -5.18
CA ARG A 211 -22.78 12.21 -5.59
C ARG A 211 -22.86 11.23 -6.76
N TRP A 212 -23.74 10.24 -6.69
CA TRP A 212 -23.93 9.26 -7.77
C TRP A 212 -24.49 9.89 -9.04
N ASN A 213 -25.36 10.89 -8.93
CA ASN A 213 -25.83 11.63 -10.11
C ASN A 213 -24.71 12.44 -10.76
N GLU A 214 -23.84 13.06 -9.97
CA GLU A 214 -22.65 13.76 -10.49
C GLU A 214 -21.67 12.77 -11.12
N GLN A 215 -21.37 11.65 -10.45
CA GLN A 215 -20.54 10.58 -11.00
C GLN A 215 -21.15 10.00 -12.28
N ASN A 216 -22.47 9.81 -12.35
CA ASN A 216 -23.13 9.30 -13.54
C ASN A 216 -23.00 10.26 -14.72
N LYS A 217 -23.12 11.57 -14.50
CA LYS A 217 -22.85 12.58 -15.55
C LYS A 217 -21.39 12.52 -16.04
N VAL A 218 -20.44 12.33 -15.12
CA VAL A 218 -19.02 12.16 -15.46
C VAL A 218 -18.80 10.86 -16.23
N PHE A 219 -19.47 9.77 -15.86
CA PHE A 219 -19.42 8.50 -16.57
C PHE A 219 -20.02 8.61 -17.97
N GLU A 220 -21.16 9.26 -18.16
CA GLU A 220 -21.74 9.50 -19.49
C GLU A 220 -20.74 10.22 -20.42
N GLN A 221 -20.11 11.29 -19.92
CA GLN A 221 -19.05 11.99 -20.67
C GLN A 221 -17.81 11.12 -20.92
N SER A 222 -17.48 10.25 -19.97
CA SER A 222 -16.32 9.36 -20.07
C SER A 222 -16.57 8.22 -21.07
N ILE A 223 -17.80 7.73 -21.18
CA ILE A 223 -18.22 6.70 -22.14
C ILE A 223 -18.10 7.22 -23.56
N GLU A 224 -18.53 8.46 -23.83
CA GLU A 224 -18.37 9.08 -25.15
C GLU A 224 -16.90 9.19 -25.56
N LYS A 225 -16.02 9.53 -24.61
CA LYS A 225 -14.57 9.70 -24.82
C LYS A 225 -13.78 8.40 -24.71
N LEU A 226 -14.41 7.30 -24.28
CA LEU A 226 -13.76 6.03 -23.98
C LEU A 226 -13.07 5.44 -25.22
N ILE A 227 -13.69 5.58 -26.40
CA ILE A 227 -13.15 5.02 -27.64
C ILE A 227 -11.79 5.64 -27.96
N GLY A 228 -11.67 6.97 -27.93
CA GLY A 228 -10.40 7.66 -28.15
C GLY A 228 -9.36 7.32 -27.07
N ASN A 229 -9.78 7.31 -25.81
CA ASN A 229 -8.89 6.98 -24.69
C ASN A 229 -8.39 5.53 -24.77
N ALA A 230 -9.25 4.57 -25.10
CA ALA A 230 -8.88 3.16 -25.23
C ALA A 230 -7.89 2.93 -26.38
N ILE A 231 -8.03 3.64 -27.50
CA ILE A 231 -7.06 3.60 -28.60
C ILE A 231 -5.68 4.09 -28.13
N LEU A 232 -5.63 5.20 -27.40
CA LEU A 232 -4.37 5.73 -26.85
C LEU A 232 -3.74 4.78 -25.82
N ILE A 233 -4.55 4.23 -24.91
CA ILE A 233 -4.10 3.27 -23.89
C ILE A 233 -3.54 2.01 -24.55
N THR A 234 -4.26 1.43 -25.50
CA THR A 234 -3.84 0.18 -26.18
C THR A 234 -2.60 0.40 -27.04
N ALA A 235 -2.51 1.53 -27.74
CA ALA A 235 -1.29 1.91 -28.46
C ALA A 235 -0.10 2.05 -27.50
N PHE A 236 -0.32 2.69 -26.35
CA PHE A 236 0.72 2.86 -25.33
C PHE A 236 1.22 1.53 -24.77
N LEU A 237 0.31 0.67 -24.29
CA LEU A 237 0.66 -0.64 -23.71
C LEU A 237 1.34 -1.58 -24.73
N SER A 238 1.03 -1.42 -26.02
CA SER A 238 1.56 -2.30 -27.07
C SER A 238 2.93 -1.88 -27.59
N TYR A 239 3.18 -0.57 -27.72
CA TYR A 239 4.35 -0.06 -28.46
C TYR A 239 5.32 0.77 -27.62
N CYS A 240 4.90 1.39 -26.52
CA CYS A 240 5.76 2.34 -25.80
C CYS A 240 6.82 1.70 -24.90
N GLY A 241 6.66 0.42 -24.54
CA GLY A 241 7.52 -0.29 -23.58
C GLY A 241 9.03 -0.11 -23.82
N PRO A 242 9.57 -0.32 -25.03
CA PRO A 242 11.01 -0.25 -25.30
C PRO A 242 11.60 1.16 -25.35
N PHE A 243 10.77 2.21 -25.28
CA PHE A 243 11.19 3.57 -25.57
C PHE A 243 11.32 4.43 -24.31
N ASN A 244 12.23 5.40 -24.36
CA ASN A 244 12.42 6.40 -23.30
C ASN A 244 11.24 7.39 -23.20
N GLN A 245 11.23 8.18 -22.12
CA GLN A 245 10.13 9.11 -21.81
C GLN A 245 9.89 10.16 -22.91
N GLU A 246 10.95 10.73 -23.47
CA GLU A 246 10.83 11.75 -24.51
C GLU A 246 10.17 11.20 -25.78
N PHE A 247 10.58 10.00 -26.20
CA PHE A 247 10.02 9.36 -27.37
C PHE A 247 8.57 8.91 -27.14
N ARG A 248 8.25 8.40 -25.94
CA ARG A 248 6.86 8.11 -25.54
C ARG A 248 5.97 9.35 -25.63
N GLN A 249 6.43 10.49 -25.14
CA GLN A 249 5.70 11.76 -25.23
C GLN A 249 5.52 12.21 -26.67
N ARG A 250 6.55 12.10 -27.52
CA ARG A 250 6.45 12.41 -28.95
C ARG A 250 5.40 11.54 -29.64
N MET A 251 5.42 10.22 -29.42
CA MET A 251 4.44 9.28 -29.98
C MET A 251 3.02 9.61 -29.52
N LEU A 252 2.81 9.85 -28.23
CA LEU A 252 1.50 10.21 -27.69
C LEU A 252 0.96 11.51 -28.28
N ASN A 253 1.80 12.54 -28.39
CA ASN A 253 1.43 13.81 -29.00
C ASN A 253 1.05 13.66 -30.48
N GLU A 254 1.75 12.79 -31.22
CA GLU A 254 1.42 12.49 -32.61
C GLU A 254 0.11 11.71 -32.73
N TRP A 255 -0.11 10.70 -31.87
CA TRP A 255 -1.36 9.93 -31.86
C TRP A 255 -2.56 10.78 -31.49
N GLN A 256 -2.42 11.67 -30.50
CA GLN A 256 -3.46 12.64 -30.13
C GLN A 256 -3.80 13.55 -31.30
N LYS A 257 -2.81 14.08 -32.03
CA LYS A 257 -3.04 14.89 -33.24
C LYS A 257 -3.81 14.11 -34.30
N GLN A 258 -3.50 12.83 -34.52
CA GLN A 258 -4.24 12.01 -35.49
C GLN A 258 -5.68 11.71 -35.07
N ILE A 259 -5.92 11.43 -33.78
CA ILE A 259 -7.27 11.23 -33.23
C ILE A 259 -8.10 12.51 -33.39
N GLN A 260 -7.49 13.68 -33.11
CA GLN A 260 -8.12 14.98 -33.28
C GLN A 260 -8.46 15.27 -34.75
N GLN A 261 -7.57 14.96 -35.70
CA GLN A 261 -7.84 15.09 -37.13
C GLN A 261 -9.01 14.22 -37.60
N LYS A 262 -9.18 13.04 -36.99
CA LYS A 262 -10.29 12.11 -37.30
C LYS A 262 -11.58 12.42 -36.54
N LEU A 263 -11.61 13.48 -35.74
CA LEU A 263 -12.76 13.91 -34.93
C LEU A 263 -13.27 12.81 -33.97
N ILE A 264 -12.36 11.95 -33.49
CA ILE A 264 -12.71 10.93 -32.49
C ILE A 264 -12.71 11.62 -31.10
N PRO A 265 -13.78 11.50 -30.29
CA PRO A 265 -13.80 12.07 -28.95
C PRO A 265 -12.74 11.43 -28.05
N PHE A 266 -11.94 12.27 -27.38
CA PHE A 266 -10.98 11.86 -26.36
C PHE A 266 -10.89 12.92 -25.26
N SER A 267 -10.22 12.61 -24.15
CA SER A 267 -10.04 13.56 -23.04
C SER A 267 -9.00 14.64 -23.36
N ASP A 268 -9.33 15.91 -23.14
CA ASP A 268 -8.44 17.06 -23.44
C ASP A 268 -7.11 17.02 -22.66
N ASN A 269 -7.14 16.53 -21.40
CA ASN A 269 -5.98 16.29 -20.55
C ASN A 269 -5.79 14.79 -20.31
N PHE A 270 -5.42 14.05 -21.36
CA PHE A 270 -5.21 12.61 -21.25
C PHE A 270 -3.90 12.28 -20.52
N ASN A 271 -4.01 11.84 -19.26
CA ASN A 271 -2.91 11.27 -18.48
C ASN A 271 -3.09 9.75 -18.37
N ILE A 272 -2.14 8.98 -18.94
CA ILE A 272 -2.19 7.51 -18.92
C ILE A 272 -2.17 6.95 -17.50
N ILE A 273 -1.39 7.58 -16.62
CA ILE A 273 -1.15 7.08 -15.27
C ILE A 273 -2.45 7.05 -14.46
N GLU A 274 -3.22 8.15 -14.52
CA GLU A 274 -4.50 8.31 -13.81
C GLU A 274 -5.61 7.45 -14.40
N GLN A 275 -5.55 7.12 -15.70
CA GLN A 275 -6.58 6.34 -16.38
C GLN A 275 -6.47 4.84 -16.12
N LEU A 276 -5.24 4.32 -15.99
CA LEU A 276 -5.00 2.88 -15.83
C LEU A 276 -4.93 2.46 -14.36
N ASN A 277 -4.40 3.31 -13.49
CA ASN A 277 -4.12 2.94 -12.11
C ASN A 277 -4.65 3.94 -11.09
N ASP A 278 -5.05 3.41 -9.95
CA ASP A 278 -5.39 4.20 -8.78
C ASP A 278 -4.12 4.68 -8.07
N GLU A 279 -4.17 5.89 -7.50
CA GLU A 279 -3.09 6.43 -6.67
C GLU A 279 -2.69 5.52 -5.49
N ALA A 280 -3.62 4.68 -5.00
CA ALA A 280 -3.32 3.70 -3.96
C ALA A 280 -2.33 2.62 -4.45
N THR A 281 -2.52 2.10 -5.66
CA THR A 281 -1.64 1.09 -6.26
C THR A 281 -0.25 1.66 -6.56
N ILE A 282 -0.19 2.88 -7.08
CA ILE A 282 1.07 3.60 -7.30
C ILE A 282 1.78 3.83 -5.96
N GLY A 283 1.03 4.17 -4.91
CA GLY A 283 1.57 4.29 -3.55
C GLY A 283 2.19 2.99 -3.02
N GLU A 284 1.57 1.84 -3.29
CA GLU A 284 2.11 0.52 -2.93
C GLU A 284 3.40 0.20 -3.71
N TRP A 285 3.43 0.46 -5.02
CA TRP A 285 4.65 0.28 -5.83
C TRP A 285 5.81 1.14 -5.33
N ASN A 286 5.54 2.38 -4.95
CA ASN A 286 6.54 3.27 -4.39
C ASN A 286 7.09 2.76 -3.05
N LEU A 287 6.25 2.12 -2.23
CA LEU A 287 6.68 1.46 -0.99
C LEU A 287 7.48 0.17 -1.27
N GLN A 288 7.25 -0.48 -2.42
CA GLN A 288 7.97 -1.67 -2.89
C GLN A 288 9.29 -1.34 -3.61
N GLY A 289 9.61 -0.05 -3.79
CA GLY A 289 10.89 0.41 -4.33
C GLY A 289 10.86 0.88 -5.78
N LEU A 290 9.68 1.01 -6.40
CA LEU A 290 9.54 1.69 -7.69
C LEU A 290 9.73 3.21 -7.50
N PRO A 291 10.51 3.90 -8.34
CA PRO A 291 10.59 5.36 -8.30
C PRO A 291 9.28 6.05 -8.66
N ASN A 292 9.13 7.28 -8.18
CA ASN A 292 7.95 8.12 -8.43
C ASN A 292 7.98 8.87 -9.78
N ASP A 293 8.96 8.62 -10.65
CA ASP A 293 9.01 9.28 -11.95
C ASP A 293 8.03 8.66 -12.95
N ASP A 294 7.56 9.46 -13.91
CA ASP A 294 6.54 9.02 -14.87
C ASP A 294 6.98 7.78 -15.66
N LEU A 295 8.27 7.66 -16.02
CA LEU A 295 8.75 6.51 -16.80
C LEU A 295 8.64 5.23 -15.96
N SER A 296 9.12 5.26 -14.72
CA SER A 296 9.04 4.12 -13.79
C SER A 296 7.59 3.69 -13.53
N ILE A 297 6.68 4.65 -13.29
CA ILE A 297 5.26 4.35 -13.08
C ILE A 297 4.64 3.76 -14.35
N GLN A 298 4.93 4.32 -15.52
CA GLN A 298 4.49 3.78 -16.80
C GLN A 298 5.04 2.37 -17.06
N ASN A 299 6.30 2.11 -16.70
CA ASN A 299 6.89 0.80 -16.81
C ASN A 299 6.21 -0.22 -15.87
N GLY A 300 5.87 0.20 -14.65
CA GLY A 300 5.08 -0.60 -13.72
C GLY A 300 3.69 -0.95 -14.26
N ILE A 301 3.05 0.00 -14.94
CA ILE A 301 1.77 -0.22 -15.64
C ILE A 301 1.94 -1.26 -16.75
N ILE A 302 2.92 -1.11 -17.63
CA ILE A 302 3.15 -2.07 -18.73
C ILE A 302 3.50 -3.45 -18.17
N ALA A 303 4.31 -3.53 -17.11
CA ALA A 303 4.70 -4.80 -16.50
C ALA A 303 3.53 -5.56 -15.86
N THR A 304 2.51 -4.85 -15.37
CA THR A 304 1.38 -5.46 -14.62
C THR A 304 0.12 -5.65 -15.45
N SER A 305 -0.12 -4.77 -16.44
CA SER A 305 -1.37 -4.74 -17.23
C SER A 305 -1.26 -5.39 -18.61
N ASN A 306 -0.07 -5.73 -19.11
CA ASN A 306 0.07 -6.25 -20.46
C ASN A 306 -0.37 -7.72 -20.60
N TYR A 307 -0.89 -8.08 -21.77
CA TYR A 307 -1.27 -9.46 -22.10
C TYR A 307 -0.04 -10.35 -22.29
N ARG A 308 1.04 -9.82 -22.85
CA ARG A 308 2.32 -10.53 -23.02
C ARG A 308 3.16 -10.42 -21.76
N TYR A 309 3.96 -11.44 -21.48
CA TYR A 309 4.86 -11.42 -20.33
C TYR A 309 5.95 -10.34 -20.51
N PRO A 310 6.27 -9.56 -19.47
CA PRO A 310 7.24 -8.49 -19.56
C PRO A 310 8.69 -9.02 -19.57
N LEU A 311 9.49 -8.48 -20.47
CA LEU A 311 10.94 -8.58 -20.47
C LEU A 311 11.53 -7.21 -20.13
N LEU A 312 12.22 -7.15 -19.00
CA LEU A 312 12.74 -5.92 -18.43
C LEU A 312 14.22 -5.77 -18.78
N ILE A 313 14.54 -4.73 -19.52
CA ILE A 313 15.92 -4.28 -19.75
C ILE A 313 16.32 -3.47 -18.52
N ASP A 314 17.04 -4.12 -17.59
CA ASP A 314 17.32 -3.61 -16.25
C ASP A 314 18.81 -3.76 -15.88
N PRO A 315 19.72 -3.00 -16.54
CA PRO A 315 21.15 -3.06 -16.24
C PRO A 315 21.50 -2.65 -14.80
N GLN A 316 20.63 -1.87 -14.13
CA GLN A 316 20.85 -1.40 -12.75
C GLN A 316 20.12 -2.24 -11.68
N LEU A 317 19.40 -3.30 -12.07
CA LEU A 317 18.68 -4.24 -11.18
C LEU A 317 17.55 -3.61 -10.35
N GLN A 318 17.01 -2.48 -10.77
CA GLN A 318 15.92 -1.80 -10.08
C GLN A 318 14.59 -2.52 -10.27
N GLY A 319 14.24 -2.85 -11.51
CA GLY A 319 13.02 -3.60 -11.84
C GLY A 319 13.01 -4.97 -11.17
N LYS A 320 14.16 -5.65 -11.15
CA LYS A 320 14.37 -6.90 -10.41
C LYS A 320 14.07 -6.75 -8.92
N SER A 321 14.64 -5.73 -8.26
CA SER A 321 14.40 -5.49 -6.84
C SER A 321 12.93 -5.17 -6.56
N TRP A 322 12.29 -4.41 -7.44
CA TRP A 322 10.87 -4.07 -7.32
C TRP A 322 9.98 -5.31 -7.44
N ILE A 323 10.19 -6.18 -8.43
CA ILE A 323 9.41 -7.42 -8.59
C ILE A 323 9.57 -8.34 -7.39
N LYS A 324 10.79 -8.50 -6.86
CA LYS A 324 11.03 -9.30 -5.65
C LYS A 324 10.25 -8.79 -4.44
N ASN A 325 10.12 -7.47 -4.31
CA ASN A 325 9.35 -6.87 -3.22
C ASN A 325 7.84 -6.92 -3.47
N MET A 326 7.40 -6.77 -4.72
CA MET A 326 5.99 -6.82 -5.11
C MET A 326 5.39 -8.22 -4.94
N GLU A 327 6.11 -9.25 -5.38
CA GLU A 327 5.67 -10.66 -5.35
C GLU A 327 6.12 -11.40 -4.08
N ARG A 328 6.58 -10.66 -3.05
CA ARG A 328 7.12 -11.23 -1.81
C ARG A 328 6.12 -12.13 -1.08
N ASP A 329 4.85 -11.75 -1.07
CA ASP A 329 3.77 -12.48 -0.41
C ASP A 329 3.19 -13.62 -1.28
N ASN A 330 3.60 -13.71 -2.55
CA ASN A 330 3.10 -14.66 -3.55
C ASN A 330 4.06 -15.84 -3.82
N ASP A 331 5.07 -16.05 -2.97
CA ASP A 331 6.09 -17.11 -3.11
C ASP A 331 6.83 -17.10 -4.46
N LEU A 332 7.37 -15.94 -4.87
CA LEU A 332 8.16 -15.76 -6.09
C LEU A 332 9.34 -16.76 -6.18
N LEU A 333 9.39 -17.53 -7.26
CA LEU A 333 10.54 -18.37 -7.60
C LEU A 333 11.50 -17.63 -8.54
N ILE A 334 12.80 -17.74 -8.28
CA ILE A 334 13.86 -17.06 -9.02
C ILE A 334 14.76 -18.11 -9.65
N THR A 335 14.99 -18.04 -10.96
CA THR A 335 15.77 -19.01 -11.73
C THR A 335 16.60 -18.34 -12.83
N THR A 336 17.56 -19.08 -13.39
CA THR A 336 18.36 -18.70 -14.56
C THR A 336 18.34 -19.86 -15.57
N PHE A 337 18.63 -19.60 -16.85
CA PHE A 337 18.67 -20.65 -17.88
C PHE A 337 19.74 -21.72 -17.59
N ASN A 338 20.84 -21.34 -16.93
CA ASN A 338 21.94 -22.26 -16.57
C ASN A 338 21.62 -23.18 -15.37
N SER A 339 20.48 -22.96 -14.69
CA SER A 339 20.12 -23.77 -13.52
C SER A 339 19.75 -25.20 -13.90
N LYS A 340 20.37 -26.19 -13.25
CA LYS A 340 20.02 -27.61 -13.42
C LYS A 340 18.55 -27.93 -13.06
N LEU A 341 17.92 -27.09 -12.23
CA LEU A 341 16.54 -27.25 -11.77
C LEU A 341 15.54 -26.42 -12.60
N PHE A 342 16.00 -25.71 -13.62
CA PHE A 342 15.17 -24.76 -14.40
C PHE A 342 13.85 -25.38 -14.89
N ARG A 343 13.92 -26.55 -15.53
CA ARG A 343 12.75 -27.29 -16.03
C ARG A 343 11.74 -27.63 -14.93
N GLN A 344 12.23 -28.17 -13.81
CA GLN A 344 11.36 -28.54 -12.68
C GLN A 344 10.70 -27.30 -12.07
N GLN A 345 11.45 -26.21 -11.91
CA GLN A 345 10.95 -24.96 -11.32
C GLN A 345 9.87 -24.32 -12.20
N ILE A 346 9.97 -24.41 -13.53
CA ILE A 346 8.90 -23.95 -14.44
C ILE A 346 7.65 -24.84 -14.30
N GLU A 347 7.82 -26.17 -14.34
CA GLU A 347 6.71 -27.13 -14.19
C GLU A 347 5.94 -26.89 -12.88
N ASP A 348 6.66 -26.71 -11.77
CA ASP A 348 6.09 -26.42 -10.45
C ASP A 348 5.40 -25.05 -10.42
N SER A 349 6.04 -24.00 -10.97
CA SER A 349 5.47 -22.65 -10.96
C SER A 349 4.14 -22.58 -11.70
N ILE A 350 4.03 -23.25 -12.85
CA ILE A 350 2.80 -23.29 -13.66
C ILE A 350 1.70 -24.09 -12.94
N SER A 351 2.05 -25.25 -12.37
CA SER A 351 1.10 -26.13 -11.69
C SER A 351 0.52 -25.50 -10.42
N PHE A 352 1.40 -24.93 -9.59
CA PHE A 352 1.00 -24.31 -8.32
C PHE A 352 0.55 -22.86 -8.48
N GLY A 353 0.81 -22.24 -9.65
CA GLY A 353 0.46 -20.85 -9.93
C GLY A 353 1.33 -19.84 -9.19
N ARG A 354 2.60 -20.17 -8.94
CA ARG A 354 3.59 -19.29 -8.32
C ARG A 354 4.22 -18.37 -9.37
N PRO A 355 4.44 -17.08 -9.08
CA PRO A 355 5.18 -16.20 -9.97
C PRO A 355 6.62 -16.71 -10.19
N LEU A 356 7.12 -16.60 -11.41
CA LEU A 356 8.48 -17.01 -11.79
C LEU A 356 9.25 -15.81 -12.38
N LEU A 357 10.45 -15.56 -11.86
CA LEU A 357 11.40 -14.58 -12.39
C LEU A 357 12.61 -15.31 -12.99
N ILE A 358 12.83 -15.14 -14.29
CA ILE A 358 14.05 -15.61 -14.97
C ILE A 358 15.05 -14.45 -15.04
N GLU A 359 16.19 -14.64 -14.41
CA GLU A 359 17.27 -13.65 -14.32
C GLU A 359 18.30 -13.82 -15.45
N ASP A 360 18.91 -12.70 -15.83
CA ASP A 360 20.05 -12.62 -16.75
C ASP A 360 19.78 -13.29 -18.11
N VAL A 361 18.63 -12.96 -18.69
CA VAL A 361 18.24 -13.39 -20.03
C VAL A 361 19.11 -12.68 -21.08
N ASP A 362 19.76 -13.46 -21.93
CA ASP A 362 20.55 -12.97 -23.06
C ASP A 362 19.65 -12.55 -24.25
N GLU A 363 20.21 -12.41 -25.45
CA GLU A 363 19.46 -12.05 -26.67
C GLU A 363 18.57 -13.20 -27.17
N GLU A 364 18.92 -14.44 -26.85
CA GLU A 364 18.16 -15.65 -27.23
C GLU A 364 17.36 -16.19 -26.04
N LEU A 365 16.12 -16.60 -26.30
CA LEU A 365 15.26 -17.26 -25.32
C LEU A 365 15.29 -18.78 -25.51
N ASP A 366 15.23 -19.54 -24.42
CA ASP A 366 15.12 -21.00 -24.49
C ASP A 366 13.80 -21.40 -25.19
N PRO A 367 13.86 -22.20 -26.29
CA PRO A 367 12.67 -22.65 -27.03
C PRO A 367 11.63 -23.39 -26.19
N MET A 368 12.02 -23.93 -25.02
CA MET A 368 11.11 -24.55 -24.07
C MET A 368 10.00 -23.60 -23.59
N LEU A 369 10.25 -22.29 -23.62
CA LEU A 369 9.30 -21.27 -23.23
C LEU A 369 8.29 -20.91 -24.32
N ASP A 370 8.50 -21.31 -25.58
CA ASP A 370 7.70 -20.83 -26.72
C ASP A 370 6.19 -21.06 -26.55
N ASN A 371 5.80 -22.27 -26.12
CA ASN A 371 4.38 -22.59 -25.88
C ASN A 371 3.76 -21.77 -24.73
N ILE A 372 4.58 -21.36 -23.75
CA ILE A 372 4.15 -20.56 -22.61
C ILE A 372 4.01 -19.10 -23.03
N LEU A 373 5.00 -18.56 -23.76
CA LEU A 373 5.03 -17.18 -24.23
C LEU A 373 3.90 -16.90 -25.24
N GLU A 374 3.67 -17.82 -26.17
CA GLU A 374 2.58 -17.74 -27.15
C GLU A 374 1.20 -18.07 -26.55
N LYS A 375 1.16 -18.56 -25.30
CA LYS A 375 -0.06 -19.00 -24.60
C LYS A 375 -0.84 -20.07 -25.39
N ASN A 376 -0.12 -21.03 -25.96
CA ASN A 376 -0.67 -22.17 -26.72
C ASN A 376 -1.31 -23.19 -25.75
N TYR A 377 -2.46 -22.83 -25.18
CA TYR A 377 -3.15 -23.61 -24.16
C TYR A 377 -4.15 -24.60 -24.78
N LEU A 378 -3.97 -25.88 -24.47
CA LEU A 378 -4.90 -26.94 -24.83
C LEU A 378 -5.99 -27.03 -23.75
N LYS A 379 -7.26 -26.77 -24.14
CA LYS A 379 -8.40 -26.98 -23.25
C LYS A 379 -8.76 -28.46 -23.21
N ILE A 380 -8.57 -29.11 -22.07
CA ILE A 380 -9.00 -30.50 -21.83
C ILE A 380 -10.02 -30.49 -20.69
N GLY A 381 -11.30 -30.53 -21.03
CA GLY A 381 -12.38 -30.41 -20.05
C GLY A 381 -12.48 -28.99 -19.46
N LEU A 382 -12.39 -28.86 -18.13
CA LEU A 382 -12.40 -27.58 -17.41
C LEU A 382 -11.01 -27.00 -17.16
N THR A 383 -9.93 -27.78 -17.30
CA THR A 383 -8.56 -27.35 -17.07
C THR A 383 -7.85 -27.02 -18.39
N GLN A 384 -6.93 -26.06 -18.33
CA GLN A 384 -6.04 -25.72 -19.44
C GLN A 384 -4.69 -26.37 -19.21
N ARG A 385 -4.13 -27.01 -20.24
CA ARG A 385 -2.79 -27.60 -20.21
C ARG A 385 -1.87 -26.93 -21.21
N VAL A 386 -0.59 -26.81 -20.86
CA VAL A 386 0.46 -26.34 -21.75
C VAL A 386 1.57 -27.38 -21.83
N LYS A 387 2.13 -27.57 -23.02
CA LYS A 387 3.27 -28.46 -23.22
C LYS A 387 4.58 -27.71 -22.96
N VAL A 388 5.29 -28.14 -21.93
CA VAL A 388 6.57 -27.55 -21.47
C VAL A 388 7.67 -28.57 -21.78
N GLY A 389 8.43 -28.33 -22.85
CA GLY A 389 9.32 -29.34 -23.43
C GLY A 389 8.54 -30.57 -23.90
N ASP A 390 8.72 -31.70 -23.22
CA ASP A 390 8.05 -32.97 -23.54
C ASP A 390 6.86 -33.30 -22.64
N ARG A 391 6.62 -32.52 -21.58
CA ARG A 391 5.58 -32.80 -20.58
C ARG A 391 4.40 -31.85 -20.69
N GLU A 392 3.20 -32.36 -20.43
CA GLU A 392 1.99 -31.55 -20.31
C GLU A 392 1.76 -31.18 -18.84
N VAL A 393 1.59 -29.89 -18.58
CA VAL A 393 1.43 -29.31 -17.24
C VAL A 393 0.08 -28.61 -17.16
N ASP A 394 -0.63 -28.81 -16.04
CA ASP A 394 -1.89 -28.13 -15.75
C ASP A 394 -1.61 -26.66 -15.37
N ILE A 395 -2.33 -25.72 -15.98
CA ILE A 395 -2.11 -24.28 -15.79
C ILE A 395 -3.02 -23.76 -14.69
N ASN A 396 -2.41 -23.10 -13.70
CA ASN A 396 -3.12 -22.25 -12.76
C ASN A 396 -3.17 -20.80 -13.29
N HIS A 397 -4.35 -20.16 -13.21
CA HIS A 397 -4.57 -18.80 -13.68
C HIS A 397 -3.84 -17.72 -12.87
N THR A 398 -3.30 -18.05 -11.69
CA THR A 398 -2.49 -17.12 -10.88
C THR A 398 -1.04 -17.03 -11.33
N PHE A 399 -0.58 -17.91 -12.23
CA PHE A 399 0.79 -17.92 -12.73
C PHE A 399 1.15 -16.62 -13.46
N ARG A 400 2.34 -16.08 -13.14
CA ARG A 400 2.95 -14.93 -13.82
C ARG A 400 4.41 -15.22 -14.12
N LEU A 401 4.88 -14.79 -15.28
CA LEU A 401 6.27 -14.90 -15.71
C LEU A 401 6.88 -13.51 -15.90
N TYR A 402 8.06 -13.29 -15.33
CA TYR A 402 8.85 -12.08 -15.48
C TYR A 402 10.24 -12.45 -16.02
N LEU A 403 10.72 -11.70 -17.01
CA LEU A 403 12.07 -11.87 -17.58
C LEU A 403 12.88 -10.61 -17.31
N THR A 404 14.15 -10.75 -16.95
CA THR A 404 15.06 -9.61 -16.74
C THR A 404 16.38 -9.83 -17.47
N THR A 405 16.92 -8.76 -18.05
CA THR A 405 18.26 -8.75 -18.65
C THR A 405 19.11 -7.62 -18.07
N LYS A 406 20.42 -7.87 -17.92
CA LYS A 406 21.41 -6.86 -17.51
C LYS A 406 22.03 -6.14 -18.69
N LEU A 407 21.81 -6.61 -19.92
CA LEU A 407 22.33 -5.97 -21.11
C LEU A 407 21.64 -4.61 -21.27
N ALA A 408 22.40 -3.53 -21.37
CA ALA A 408 21.82 -2.19 -21.47
C ALA A 408 21.15 -1.93 -22.84
N ASN A 409 21.63 -2.58 -23.89
CA ASN A 409 21.09 -2.44 -25.25
C ASN A 409 21.15 -3.78 -26.02
N PRO A 410 20.31 -4.76 -25.65
CA PRO A 410 20.25 -6.07 -26.32
C PRO A 410 19.59 -5.97 -27.70
N ASN A 411 20.09 -6.72 -28.67
CA ASN A 411 19.51 -6.81 -30.00
C ASN A 411 18.53 -7.99 -30.10
N TYR A 412 17.27 -7.75 -29.77
CA TYR A 412 16.22 -8.78 -29.87
C TYR A 412 15.74 -8.97 -31.31
N SER A 413 15.54 -10.24 -31.70
CA SER A 413 14.94 -10.59 -32.98
C SER A 413 13.45 -10.15 -33.04
N PRO A 414 12.88 -9.93 -34.23
CA PRO A 414 11.47 -9.62 -34.37
C PRO A 414 10.54 -10.68 -33.75
N GLU A 415 10.97 -11.93 -33.70
CA GLU A 415 10.23 -13.04 -33.09
C GLU A 415 10.13 -12.86 -31.56
N VAL A 416 11.24 -12.52 -30.91
CA VAL A 416 11.26 -12.23 -29.47
C VAL A 416 10.38 -11.00 -29.18
N CYS A 417 10.53 -9.92 -29.94
CA CYS A 417 9.71 -8.71 -29.80
C CYS A 417 8.21 -8.95 -29.99
N ALA A 418 7.81 -9.97 -30.75
CA ALA A 418 6.41 -10.33 -30.95
C ALA A 418 5.84 -11.19 -29.80
N ARG A 419 6.67 -12.02 -29.17
CA ARG A 419 6.27 -12.94 -28.09
C ARG A 419 6.22 -12.29 -26.71
N VAL A 420 7.18 -11.41 -26.40
CA VAL A 420 7.29 -10.75 -25.09
C VAL A 420 7.01 -9.25 -25.18
N SER A 421 6.64 -8.63 -24.05
CA SER A 421 6.55 -7.18 -23.92
C SER A 421 7.88 -6.64 -23.43
N ILE A 422 8.70 -6.11 -24.34
CA ILE A 422 9.97 -5.49 -23.96
C ILE A 422 9.72 -4.14 -23.28
N ILE A 423 10.33 -3.94 -22.12
CA ILE A 423 10.23 -2.73 -21.32
C ILE A 423 11.63 -2.23 -21.03
N ASP A 424 11.91 -1.00 -21.44
CA ASP A 424 13.12 -0.30 -21.06
C ASP A 424 13.00 0.19 -19.61
N PHE A 425 13.70 -0.50 -18.70
CA PHE A 425 13.77 -0.18 -17.28
C PHE A 425 15.08 0.50 -16.91
N THR A 426 15.81 1.04 -17.89
CA THR A 426 17.02 1.81 -17.63
C THR A 426 16.69 3.03 -16.76
N VAL A 427 17.53 3.25 -15.75
CA VAL A 427 17.33 4.35 -14.81
C VAL A 427 17.51 5.68 -15.55
N THR A 428 16.54 6.59 -15.40
CA THR A 428 16.65 7.95 -15.96
C THR A 428 17.38 8.89 -15.01
N GLN A 429 17.88 10.01 -15.55
CA GLN A 429 18.51 11.05 -14.73
C GLN A 429 17.60 11.55 -13.61
N ARG A 430 16.31 11.77 -13.89
CA ARG A 430 15.32 12.19 -12.90
C ARG A 430 14.98 11.08 -11.90
N GLY A 431 14.80 9.84 -12.36
CA GLY A 431 14.55 8.70 -11.48
C GLY A 431 15.68 8.49 -10.47
N LEU A 432 16.93 8.57 -10.93
CA LEU A 432 18.08 8.51 -10.03
C LEU A 432 18.19 9.73 -9.12
N GLU A 433 17.87 10.94 -9.60
CA GLU A 433 17.82 12.13 -8.74
C GLU A 433 16.84 11.93 -7.58
N ASP A 434 15.64 11.41 -7.82
CA ASP A 434 14.66 11.19 -6.75
C ASP A 434 15.06 10.04 -5.81
N GLN A 435 15.73 9.01 -6.32
CA GLN A 435 16.31 7.93 -5.50
C GLN A 435 17.42 8.46 -4.60
N LEU A 436 18.38 9.21 -5.16
CA LEU A 436 19.47 9.81 -4.40
C LEU A 436 18.96 10.84 -3.38
N LEU A 437 17.94 11.62 -3.74
CA LEU A 437 17.32 12.57 -2.82
C LEU A 437 16.73 11.83 -1.61
N SER A 438 16.01 10.74 -1.84
CA SER A 438 15.48 9.89 -0.78
C SER A 438 16.58 9.34 0.12
N LEU A 439 17.73 8.94 -0.45
CA LEU A 439 18.89 8.48 0.30
C LEU A 439 19.57 9.59 1.12
N VAL A 440 19.64 10.82 0.60
CA VAL A 440 20.18 11.98 1.34
C VAL A 440 19.32 12.29 2.56
N ILE A 441 18.00 12.32 2.37
CA ILE A 441 17.06 12.64 3.45
C ILE A 441 17.05 11.52 4.50
N ALA A 442 17.10 10.26 4.06
CA ALA A 442 17.19 9.11 4.96
C ALA A 442 18.40 9.20 5.89
N ASN A 443 19.51 9.83 5.46
CA ASN A 443 20.71 10.01 6.28
C ASN A 443 20.74 11.33 7.07
N GLU A 444 20.43 12.46 6.43
CA GLU A 444 20.54 13.79 7.05
C GLU A 444 19.32 14.14 7.92
N ARG A 445 18.14 13.62 7.58
CA ARG A 445 16.84 13.94 8.22
C ARG A 445 16.00 12.66 8.37
N THR A 446 16.53 11.70 9.13
CA THR A 446 15.88 10.41 9.41
C THR A 446 14.44 10.53 9.92
N GLU A 447 14.16 11.54 10.76
CA GLU A 447 12.82 11.81 11.31
C GLU A 447 11.81 12.17 10.22
N LEU A 448 12.18 13.07 9.29
CA LEU A 448 11.32 13.48 8.17
C LEU A 448 11.04 12.31 7.21
N GLU A 449 12.03 11.44 6.97
CA GLU A 449 11.83 10.27 6.11
C GLU A 449 10.91 9.23 6.76
N ARG A 450 11.04 9.02 8.08
CA ARG A 450 10.12 8.17 8.83
C ARG A 450 8.70 8.70 8.76
N GLU A 451 8.52 10.00 9.02
CA GLU A 451 7.21 10.66 8.96
C GLU A 451 6.60 10.56 7.55
N ARG A 452 7.41 10.73 6.50
CA ARG A 452 6.98 10.56 5.10
C ARG A 452 6.47 9.15 4.82
N VAL A 453 7.22 8.13 5.23
CA VAL A 453 6.86 6.71 4.99
C VAL A 453 5.61 6.32 5.79
N THR A 454 5.48 6.77 7.04
CA THR A 454 4.27 6.55 7.84
C THR A 454 3.07 7.26 7.22
N LEU A 455 3.23 8.52 6.83
CA LEU A 455 2.18 9.30 6.20
C LEU A 455 1.73 8.69 4.86
N ALA A 456 2.68 8.20 4.05
CA ALA A 456 2.37 7.52 2.80
C ALA A 456 1.56 6.24 3.03
N ARG A 457 1.98 5.39 3.99
CA ARG A 457 1.23 4.16 4.35
C ARG A 457 -0.17 4.46 4.87
N GLU A 458 -0.29 5.44 5.77
CA GLU A 458 -1.59 5.85 6.30
C GLU A 458 -2.50 6.42 5.22
N THR A 459 -1.96 7.25 4.31
CA THR A 459 -2.71 7.81 3.19
C THR A 459 -3.20 6.71 2.25
N THR A 460 -2.35 5.75 1.89
CA THR A 460 -2.75 4.60 1.05
C THR A 460 -3.82 3.76 1.73
N LYS A 461 -3.65 3.44 3.02
CA LYS A 461 -4.64 2.70 3.82
C LYS A 461 -5.98 3.43 3.92
N ASN A 462 -5.95 4.74 4.14
CA ASN A 462 -7.13 5.60 4.22
C ASN A 462 -7.87 5.65 2.88
N LYS A 463 -7.16 5.81 1.76
CA LYS A 463 -7.76 5.77 0.42
C LYS A 463 -8.39 4.41 0.10
N ARG A 464 -7.76 3.31 0.49
CA ARG A 464 -8.30 1.96 0.34
C ARG A 464 -9.55 1.75 1.18
N MET A 465 -9.52 2.17 2.45
CA MET A 465 -10.67 2.12 3.36
C MET A 465 -11.87 2.89 2.78
N LEU A 466 -11.66 4.04 2.13
CA LEU A 466 -12.77 4.76 1.47
C LEU A 466 -13.45 3.91 0.39
N LYS A 467 -12.68 3.22 -0.46
CA LYS A 467 -13.25 2.32 -1.47
C LYS A 467 -14.00 1.14 -0.85
N GLU A 468 -13.40 0.48 0.14
CA GLU A 468 -14.01 -0.65 0.84
C GLU A 468 -15.32 -0.24 1.54
N LEU A 469 -15.38 0.95 2.14
CA LEU A 469 -16.61 1.47 2.76
C LEU A 469 -17.71 1.72 1.73
N GLU A 470 -17.37 2.19 0.53
CA GLU A 470 -18.32 2.37 -0.58
C GLU A 470 -18.85 1.03 -1.10
N GLU A 471 -17.97 0.05 -1.32
CA GLU A 471 -18.35 -1.30 -1.75
C GLU A 471 -19.22 -2.00 -0.70
N ASN A 472 -18.85 -1.90 0.58
CA ASN A 472 -19.64 -2.47 1.68
C ASN A 472 -21.04 -1.85 1.77
N LEU A 473 -21.17 -0.54 1.49
CA LEU A 473 -22.47 0.14 1.46
C LEU A 473 -23.33 -0.37 0.28
N LEU A 474 -22.72 -0.54 -0.90
CA LEU A 474 -23.38 -1.10 -2.08
C LEU A 474 -23.86 -2.54 -1.85
N VAL A 475 -22.98 -3.41 -1.34
CA VAL A 475 -23.31 -4.82 -1.06
C VAL A 475 -24.49 -4.90 -0.09
N LYS A 476 -24.48 -4.11 0.99
CA LYS A 476 -25.57 -4.11 1.97
C LYS A 476 -26.89 -3.62 1.41
N LEU A 477 -26.88 -2.62 0.53
CA LEU A 477 -28.10 -2.16 -0.15
C LEU A 477 -28.65 -3.22 -1.11
N THR A 478 -27.78 -4.00 -1.75
CA THR A 478 -28.18 -5.08 -2.68
C THR A 478 -28.59 -6.38 -1.99
N SER A 479 -28.09 -6.65 -0.77
CA SER A 479 -28.34 -7.91 -0.06
C SER A 479 -29.69 -7.96 0.68
N ILE A 480 -30.38 -6.81 0.81
CA ILE A 480 -31.65 -6.73 1.53
C ILE A 480 -32.79 -7.13 0.60
N GLU A 481 -33.33 -8.33 0.81
CA GLU A 481 -34.58 -8.78 0.21
C GLU A 481 -35.76 -8.35 1.09
N GLY A 482 -36.40 -7.21 0.78
CA GLY A 482 -37.59 -6.74 1.50
C GLY A 482 -37.63 -5.22 1.74
N SER A 483 -38.39 -4.80 2.76
CA SER A 483 -38.48 -3.38 3.14
C SER A 483 -37.21 -2.94 3.88
N VAL A 484 -36.49 -1.99 3.27
CA VAL A 484 -35.24 -1.39 3.77
C VAL A 484 -35.39 -0.76 5.17
N LEU A 485 -36.61 -0.46 5.58
CA LEU A 485 -36.95 0.14 6.89
C LEU A 485 -37.02 -0.88 8.03
N ASP A 486 -37.09 -2.17 7.72
CA ASP A 486 -37.35 -3.22 8.71
C ASP A 486 -36.03 -3.82 9.27
N ASP A 487 -34.89 -3.46 8.68
CA ASP A 487 -33.56 -3.84 9.15
C ASP A 487 -32.86 -2.68 9.90
N PRO A 488 -32.90 -2.66 11.24
CA PRO A 488 -32.26 -1.60 12.03
C PRO A 488 -30.74 -1.58 11.88
N SER A 489 -30.11 -2.67 11.42
CA SER A 489 -28.66 -2.74 11.22
C SER A 489 -28.18 -1.84 10.08
N LEU A 490 -29.02 -1.58 9.08
CA LEU A 490 -28.65 -0.74 7.94
C LEU A 490 -28.50 0.72 8.36
N VAL A 491 -29.40 1.24 9.21
CA VAL A 491 -29.35 2.64 9.68
C VAL A 491 -28.11 2.88 10.54
N GLU A 492 -27.76 1.93 11.41
CA GLU A 492 -26.55 2.01 12.24
C GLU A 492 -25.28 1.97 11.38
N VAL A 493 -25.21 1.04 10.42
CA VAL A 493 -24.05 0.89 9.54
C VAL A 493 -23.90 2.09 8.60
N LEU A 494 -24.98 2.64 8.06
CA LEU A 494 -24.93 3.78 7.16
C LEU A 494 -24.43 5.04 7.89
N ASN A 495 -24.88 5.25 9.13
CA ASN A 495 -24.37 6.34 9.97
C ASN A 495 -22.91 6.13 10.38
N ALA A 496 -22.51 4.89 10.68
CA ALA A 496 -21.12 4.54 10.98
C ALA A 496 -20.21 4.76 9.77
N ASN A 497 -20.57 4.22 8.60
CA ASN A 497 -19.82 4.38 7.34
C ASN A 497 -19.69 5.85 6.94
N LYS A 498 -20.77 6.65 7.07
CA LYS A 498 -20.73 8.09 6.75
C LYS A 498 -19.79 8.85 7.69
N ARG A 499 -19.80 8.56 8.98
CA ARG A 499 -18.88 9.18 9.95
C ARG A 499 -17.42 8.81 9.64
N ILE A 500 -17.14 7.52 9.42
CA ILE A 500 -15.79 7.05 9.09
C ILE A 500 -15.33 7.67 7.77
N ALA A 501 -16.18 7.74 6.74
CA ALA A 501 -15.83 8.35 5.45
C ALA A 501 -15.48 9.85 5.57
N ILE A 502 -16.22 10.61 6.39
CA ILE A 502 -15.90 12.04 6.64
C ILE A 502 -14.57 12.16 7.38
N GLU A 503 -14.35 11.37 8.43
CA GLU A 503 -13.10 11.38 9.20
C GLU A 503 -11.89 11.01 8.32
N VAL A 504 -12.04 9.98 7.48
CA VAL A 504 -10.98 9.55 6.57
C VAL A 504 -10.70 10.60 5.49
N LYS A 505 -11.73 11.29 4.96
CA LYS A 505 -11.54 12.41 4.01
C LYS A 505 -10.77 13.58 4.64
N GLU A 506 -11.09 13.93 5.88
CA GLU A 506 -10.36 14.98 6.61
C GLU A 506 -8.90 14.58 6.85
N LYS A 507 -8.65 13.33 7.25
CA LYS A 507 -7.29 12.80 7.40
C LYS A 507 -6.51 12.81 6.09
N VAL A 508 -7.13 12.47 4.97
CA VAL A 508 -6.48 12.54 3.64
C VAL A 508 -6.11 13.98 3.28
N ALA A 509 -6.98 14.96 3.55
CA ALA A 509 -6.71 16.36 3.29
C ALA A 509 -5.54 16.91 4.13
N ILE A 510 -5.51 16.58 5.44
CA ILE A 510 -4.39 16.94 6.34
C ILE A 510 -3.09 16.26 5.88
N ALA A 511 -3.17 15.00 5.47
CA ALA A 511 -2.01 14.27 4.97
C ALA A 511 -1.45 14.89 3.68
N GLU A 512 -2.30 15.46 2.83
CA GLU A 512 -1.88 16.12 1.59
C GLU A 512 -1.13 17.44 1.86
N GLU A 513 -1.63 18.26 2.79
CA GLU A 513 -0.92 19.48 3.23
C GLU A 513 0.43 19.12 3.89
N THR A 514 0.43 18.10 4.74
CA THR A 514 1.64 17.62 5.43
C THR A 514 2.66 17.07 4.42
N LYS A 515 2.19 16.30 3.43
CA LYS A 515 3.01 15.80 2.31
C LYS A 515 3.65 16.96 1.54
N SER A 516 2.91 18.05 1.30
CA SER A 516 3.46 19.25 0.65
C SER A 516 4.57 19.90 1.49
N LYS A 517 4.36 20.07 2.80
CA LYS A 517 5.39 20.62 3.71
C LYS A 517 6.64 19.75 3.74
N ILE A 518 6.47 18.43 3.85
CA ILE A 518 7.58 17.47 3.76
C ILE A 518 8.30 17.64 2.41
N SER A 519 7.56 17.70 1.30
CA SER A 519 8.15 17.89 -0.03
C SER A 519 9.01 19.14 -0.10
N THR A 520 8.54 20.28 0.41
CA THR A 520 9.33 21.53 0.41
C THR A 520 10.64 21.40 1.21
N ALA A 521 10.63 20.70 2.35
CA ALA A 521 11.85 20.46 3.12
C ALA A 521 12.81 19.48 2.41
N ARG A 522 12.29 18.53 1.63
CA ARG A 522 13.08 17.61 0.80
C ARG A 522 13.80 18.37 -0.33
N GLU A 523 13.09 19.28 -0.98
CA GLU A 523 13.60 20.05 -2.12
C GLU A 523 14.87 20.86 -1.78
N GLU A 524 15.06 21.26 -0.53
CA GLU A 524 16.29 21.94 -0.08
C GLU A 524 17.55 21.10 -0.35
N TYR A 525 17.46 19.77 -0.26
CA TYR A 525 18.58 18.85 -0.48
C TYR A 525 18.71 18.37 -1.94
N ARG A 526 17.77 18.70 -2.83
CA ARG A 526 17.79 18.31 -4.25
C ARG A 526 19.10 18.64 -4.98
N PRO A 527 19.82 19.76 -4.70
CA PRO A 527 21.10 20.03 -5.35
C PRO A 527 22.15 18.92 -5.17
N VAL A 528 22.13 18.19 -4.05
CA VAL A 528 23.04 17.05 -3.81
C VAL A 528 22.68 15.88 -4.72
N ALA A 529 21.40 15.60 -4.87
CA ALA A 529 20.90 14.53 -5.72
C ALA A 529 21.14 14.81 -7.22
N ILE A 530 20.91 16.06 -7.66
CA ILE A 530 21.26 16.51 -9.03
C ILE A 530 22.75 16.31 -9.29
N ARG A 531 23.60 16.69 -8.33
CA ARG A 531 25.06 16.53 -8.45
C ARG A 531 25.44 15.06 -8.56
N GLY A 532 24.89 14.20 -7.71
CA GLY A 532 25.14 12.77 -7.75
C GLY A 532 24.69 12.11 -9.04
N SER A 533 23.50 12.46 -9.53
CA SER A 533 22.96 11.92 -10.79
C SER A 533 23.87 12.27 -11.98
N ILE A 534 24.29 13.53 -12.12
CA ILE A 534 25.21 13.95 -13.20
C ILE A 534 26.51 13.14 -13.17
N ILE A 535 27.10 12.97 -11.99
CA ILE A 535 28.36 12.24 -11.84
C ILE A 535 28.18 10.76 -12.20
N TYR A 536 27.10 10.12 -11.77
CA TYR A 536 26.83 8.72 -12.10
C TYR A 536 26.63 8.52 -13.61
N PHE A 537 25.81 9.33 -14.27
CA PHE A 537 25.61 9.20 -15.72
C PHE A 537 26.92 9.44 -16.48
N LEU A 538 27.76 10.38 -16.04
CA LEU A 538 29.08 10.56 -16.63
C LEU A 538 29.96 9.29 -16.46
N MET A 539 29.96 8.67 -15.28
CA MET A 539 30.67 7.41 -15.04
C MET A 539 30.09 6.24 -15.84
N SER A 540 28.80 6.24 -16.12
CA SER A 540 28.17 5.23 -16.98
C SER A 540 28.50 5.46 -18.45
N GLU A 541 28.54 6.72 -18.90
CA GLU A 541 28.83 7.11 -20.28
C GLU A 541 30.28 6.86 -20.68
N ILE A 542 31.24 6.87 -19.73
CA ILE A 542 32.65 6.62 -20.04
C ILE A 542 32.91 5.20 -20.60
N THR A 543 31.95 4.28 -20.41
CA THR A 543 31.98 2.94 -21.03
C THR A 543 31.92 2.97 -22.55
N LEU A 544 31.43 4.08 -23.15
CA LEU A 544 31.45 4.32 -24.59
C LEU A 544 32.85 4.56 -25.13
N VAL A 545 33.80 4.98 -24.27
CA VAL A 545 35.20 5.17 -24.62
C VAL A 545 35.93 3.84 -24.54
N ASN A 546 35.79 3.14 -23.42
CA ASN A 546 36.35 1.81 -23.22
C ASN A 546 35.38 0.94 -22.43
N HIS A 547 35.04 -0.22 -22.96
CA HIS A 547 34.07 -1.15 -22.36
C HIS A 547 34.54 -1.69 -20.99
N MET A 548 35.83 -1.59 -20.64
CA MET A 548 36.38 -2.00 -19.34
C MET A 548 36.05 -1.02 -18.20
N TYR A 549 35.58 0.20 -18.50
CA TYR A 549 35.30 1.24 -17.50
C TYR A 549 33.94 1.13 -16.82
N GLN A 550 33.31 -0.05 -16.86
CA GLN A 550 32.01 -0.24 -16.27
C GLN A 550 32.05 -0.13 -14.74
N ILE A 551 31.12 0.65 -14.20
CA ILE A 551 30.95 0.85 -12.76
C ILE A 551 29.48 0.61 -12.43
N SER A 552 29.22 -0.23 -11.42
CA SER A 552 27.85 -0.50 -10.98
C SER A 552 27.23 0.70 -10.27
N LEU A 553 25.90 0.80 -10.36
CA LEU A 553 25.14 1.76 -9.55
C LEU A 553 25.35 1.52 -8.05
N GLN A 554 25.43 0.27 -7.62
CA GLN A 554 25.67 -0.08 -6.21
C GLN A 554 27.00 0.48 -5.69
N GLN A 555 28.06 0.40 -6.48
CA GLN A 555 29.35 0.98 -6.12
C GLN A 555 29.30 2.52 -6.08
N PHE A 556 28.56 3.15 -6.99
CA PHE A 556 28.35 4.59 -6.91
C PHE A 556 27.55 4.99 -5.66
N LEU A 557 26.50 4.24 -5.31
CA LEU A 557 25.68 4.48 -4.12
C LEU A 557 26.50 4.32 -2.83
N SER A 558 27.45 3.39 -2.78
CA SER A 558 28.35 3.25 -1.62
C SER A 558 29.27 4.46 -1.46
N LEU A 559 29.87 4.97 -2.55
CA LEU A 559 30.65 6.22 -2.55
C LEU A 559 29.80 7.44 -2.20
N PHE A 560 28.56 7.48 -2.68
CA PHE A 560 27.61 8.54 -2.35
C PHE A 560 27.27 8.53 -0.86
N HIS A 561 27.04 7.35 -0.28
CA HIS A 561 26.83 7.19 1.16
C HIS A 561 28.05 7.60 1.98
N GLU A 562 29.25 7.18 1.55
CA GLU A 562 30.52 7.59 2.15
C GLU A 562 30.65 9.12 2.19
N SER A 563 30.25 9.81 1.12
CA SER A 563 30.32 11.27 1.04
C SER A 563 29.48 11.99 2.09
N MET A 564 28.32 11.44 2.46
CA MET A 564 27.48 12.01 3.51
C MET A 564 28.08 11.75 4.90
N LEU A 565 28.66 10.58 5.12
CA LEU A 565 29.26 10.23 6.41
C LEU A 565 30.55 10.98 6.71
N LYS A 566 31.47 11.05 5.73
CA LYS A 566 32.84 11.56 5.92
C LYS A 566 32.98 13.07 5.66
N SER A 567 32.02 13.70 4.98
CA SER A 567 32.07 15.15 4.76
C SER A 567 31.86 15.95 6.05
N ASN A 568 32.43 17.15 6.10
CA ASN A 568 32.33 18.04 7.26
C ASN A 568 30.87 18.40 7.60
N LYS A 569 30.43 18.06 8.81
CA LYS A 569 29.07 18.32 9.30
C LYS A 569 28.95 19.74 9.83
N ILE A 570 27.98 20.51 9.31
CA ILE A 570 27.70 21.90 9.68
C ILE A 570 26.17 22.05 9.79
N ALA A 571 25.70 22.84 10.77
CA ALA A 571 24.26 23.03 11.01
C ALA A 571 23.55 23.82 9.90
N ALA A 572 24.25 24.73 9.23
CA ALA A 572 23.71 25.49 8.10
C ALA A 572 23.56 24.61 6.85
N ILE A 573 22.32 24.41 6.39
CA ILE A 573 21.95 23.49 5.30
C ILE A 573 22.72 23.79 4.01
N GLN A 574 22.78 25.05 3.57
CA GLN A 574 23.49 25.42 2.34
C GLN A 574 24.99 25.09 2.36
N LYS A 575 25.67 25.36 3.49
CA LYS A 575 27.09 25.01 3.66
C LYS A 575 27.29 23.50 3.77
N ARG A 576 26.35 22.78 4.41
CA ARG A 576 26.35 21.32 4.48
C ARG A 576 26.25 20.70 3.09
N ILE A 577 25.31 21.18 2.27
CA ILE A 577 25.13 20.75 0.87
C ILE A 577 26.40 20.97 0.06
N GLN A 578 27.05 22.13 0.20
CA GLN A 578 28.31 22.41 -0.48
C GLN A 578 29.41 21.44 -0.05
N ASN A 579 29.60 21.20 1.25
CA ASN A 579 30.59 20.25 1.75
C ASN A 579 30.36 18.81 1.24
N ILE A 580 29.10 18.37 1.20
CA ILE A 580 28.76 17.04 0.65
C ILE A 580 29.09 16.99 -0.84
N ASN A 581 28.69 18.01 -1.60
CA ASN A 581 28.96 18.08 -3.03
C ASN A 581 30.46 18.11 -3.35
N ASP A 582 31.24 18.89 -2.60
CA ASP A 582 32.69 19.01 -2.80
C ASP A 582 33.40 17.70 -2.48
N TYR A 583 33.02 17.03 -1.37
CA TYR A 583 33.56 15.73 -1.02
C TYR A 583 33.15 14.64 -2.03
N LEU A 584 31.86 14.58 -2.38
CA LEU A 584 31.32 13.63 -3.36
C LEU A 584 32.05 13.76 -4.70
N THR A 585 32.17 14.99 -5.22
CA THR A 585 32.84 15.26 -6.50
C THR A 585 34.28 14.75 -6.46
N TYR A 586 35.04 15.09 -5.42
CA TYR A 586 36.44 14.69 -5.32
C TYR A 586 36.58 13.18 -5.14
N ARG A 587 35.79 12.58 -4.26
CA ARG A 587 35.87 11.15 -3.95
C ARG A 587 35.52 10.30 -5.17
N THR A 588 34.46 10.65 -5.88
CA THR A 588 34.03 9.92 -7.06
C THR A 588 34.97 10.16 -8.25
N TRP A 589 35.47 11.39 -8.42
CA TRP A 589 36.53 11.68 -9.38
C TRP A 589 37.74 10.79 -9.13
N PHE A 590 38.29 10.80 -7.92
CA PHE A 590 39.47 10.02 -7.54
C PHE A 590 39.26 8.51 -7.75
N TYR A 591 38.11 7.98 -7.36
CA TYR A 591 37.76 6.57 -7.56
C TYR A 591 37.74 6.19 -9.04
N THR A 592 37.14 7.05 -9.88
CA THR A 592 37.00 6.77 -11.32
C THR A 592 38.34 6.92 -12.04
N THR A 593 39.03 8.05 -11.87
CA THR A 593 40.30 8.34 -12.57
C THR A 593 41.39 7.32 -12.26
N ARG A 594 41.37 6.71 -11.07
CA ARG A 594 42.26 5.61 -10.71
C ARG A 594 42.13 4.42 -11.65
N GLY A 595 40.92 4.12 -12.12
CA GLY A 595 40.62 3.02 -13.04
C GLY A 595 40.69 3.39 -14.52
N LEU A 596 40.95 4.66 -14.85
CA LEU A 596 41.10 5.12 -16.24
C LEU A 596 42.56 5.08 -16.69
N TYR A 597 42.76 4.86 -17.99
CA TYR A 597 44.04 5.07 -18.65
C TYR A 597 44.36 6.57 -18.68
N GLU A 598 45.64 6.91 -18.70
CA GLU A 598 46.13 8.29 -18.63
C GLU A 598 45.55 9.19 -19.73
N GLU A 599 45.37 8.64 -20.93
CA GLU A 599 44.79 9.32 -22.09
C GLU A 599 43.35 9.80 -21.83
N ASP A 600 42.57 9.04 -21.05
CA ASP A 600 41.16 9.29 -20.81
C ASP A 600 40.89 10.14 -19.56
N ARG A 601 41.85 10.24 -18.64
CA ARG A 601 41.67 10.96 -17.35
C ARG A 601 41.34 12.44 -17.53
N LEU A 602 42.05 13.12 -18.42
CA LEU A 602 41.82 14.56 -18.67
C LEU A 602 40.45 14.80 -19.28
N MET A 603 40.07 13.99 -20.27
CA MET A 603 38.76 14.07 -20.91
C MET A 603 37.64 13.87 -19.89
N PHE A 604 37.72 12.82 -19.06
CA PHE A 604 36.73 12.58 -18.02
C PHE A 604 36.61 13.77 -17.04
N THR A 605 37.74 14.32 -16.60
CA THR A 605 37.77 15.45 -15.67
C THR A 605 37.19 16.72 -16.30
N LEU A 606 37.50 16.98 -17.58
CA LEU A 606 36.94 18.10 -18.34
C LEU A 606 35.43 17.94 -18.53
N LEU A 607 34.96 16.76 -18.93
CA LEU A 607 33.53 16.48 -19.09
C LEU A 607 32.78 16.64 -17.77
N MET A 608 33.38 16.22 -16.65
CA MET A 608 32.83 16.45 -15.32
C MET A 608 32.64 17.94 -15.06
N ALA A 609 33.68 18.76 -15.23
CA ALA A 609 33.61 20.22 -15.07
C ALA A 609 32.52 20.85 -15.97
N LEU A 610 32.49 20.49 -17.26
CA LEU A 610 31.54 21.03 -18.22
C LEU A 610 30.08 20.65 -17.90
N ARG A 611 29.79 19.38 -17.61
CA ARG A 611 28.42 18.91 -17.27
C ARG A 611 27.89 19.60 -16.01
N ILE A 612 28.77 19.79 -15.03
CA ILE A 612 28.48 20.51 -13.79
C ILE A 612 28.11 21.97 -14.07
N ASP A 613 28.93 22.66 -14.87
CA ASP A 613 28.76 24.09 -15.12
C ASP A 613 27.61 24.38 -16.10
N LEU A 614 27.33 23.45 -17.03
CA LEU A 614 26.11 23.43 -17.84
C LEU A 614 24.86 23.39 -16.96
N ARG A 615 24.80 22.49 -15.97
CA ARG A 615 23.64 22.41 -15.06
C ARG A 615 23.50 23.64 -14.17
N ARG A 616 24.63 24.23 -13.74
CA ARG A 616 24.64 25.48 -12.97
C ARG A 616 24.24 26.70 -13.81
N GLY A 617 24.17 26.57 -15.13
CA GLY A 617 23.90 27.68 -16.05
C GLY A 617 25.08 28.65 -16.22
N LYS A 618 26.30 28.26 -15.83
CA LYS A 618 27.51 29.04 -16.08
C LYS A 618 27.92 29.00 -17.57
N ILE A 619 27.60 27.89 -18.23
CA ILE A 619 27.82 27.66 -19.65
C ILE A 619 26.46 27.46 -20.31
N ARG A 620 26.24 28.07 -21.47
CA ARG A 620 25.04 27.86 -22.26
C ARG A 620 25.22 26.68 -23.21
N HIS A 621 24.13 25.99 -23.53
CA HIS A 621 24.19 24.77 -24.35
C HIS A 621 24.76 25.04 -25.75
N ASP A 622 24.46 26.20 -26.35
CA ASP A 622 25.02 26.62 -27.64
C ASP A 622 26.54 26.85 -27.57
N GLU A 623 27.06 27.46 -26.50
CA GLU A 623 28.50 27.64 -26.33
C GLU A 623 29.23 26.31 -26.18
N PHE A 624 28.61 25.35 -25.49
CA PHE A 624 29.11 23.98 -25.39
C PHE A 624 29.07 23.25 -26.73
N GLU A 625 28.02 23.40 -27.53
CA GLU A 625 27.97 22.83 -28.88
C GLU A 625 29.09 23.39 -29.77
N VAL A 626 29.40 24.68 -29.67
CA VAL A 626 30.51 25.31 -30.41
C VAL A 626 31.86 24.74 -29.96
N LEU A 627 32.06 24.47 -28.66
CA LEU A 627 33.30 23.85 -28.17
C LEU A 627 33.56 22.47 -28.80
N ILE A 628 32.49 21.67 -28.94
CA ILE A 628 32.58 20.28 -29.43
C ILE A 628 32.59 20.21 -30.95
N LYS A 629 31.63 20.87 -31.62
CA LYS A 629 31.44 20.80 -33.07
C LYS A 629 32.37 21.77 -33.82
N GLY A 630 32.67 22.92 -33.23
CA GLY A 630 33.40 24.00 -33.90
C GLY A 630 32.80 24.33 -35.28
N GLY A 631 33.66 24.63 -36.25
CA GLY A 631 33.27 24.89 -37.63
C GLY A 631 33.07 23.64 -38.50
N ALA A 632 32.99 22.44 -37.92
CA ALA A 632 32.94 21.19 -38.71
C ALA A 632 31.68 21.04 -39.58
N SER A 633 30.61 21.77 -39.26
CA SER A 633 29.36 21.82 -40.05
C SER A 633 29.38 22.91 -41.14
N LEU A 634 30.46 23.68 -41.26
CA LEU A 634 30.58 24.79 -42.21
C LEU A 634 31.48 24.38 -43.38
N ASP A 635 31.00 24.65 -44.60
CA ASP A 635 31.77 24.44 -45.81
C ASP A 635 32.57 25.69 -46.19
N LEU A 636 33.86 25.50 -46.48
CA LEU A 636 34.77 26.60 -46.81
C LEU A 636 34.38 27.34 -48.10
N ASN A 637 33.67 26.67 -49.02
CA ASN A 637 33.21 27.21 -50.29
C ASN A 637 31.95 28.07 -50.18
N THR A 638 31.15 27.89 -49.12
CA THR A 638 29.92 28.67 -48.87
C THR A 638 30.17 29.82 -47.91
N CYS A 639 31.27 29.77 -47.16
CA CYS A 639 31.67 30.75 -46.16
C CYS A 639 32.48 31.92 -46.77
N PRO A 640 32.55 33.07 -46.06
CA PRO A 640 33.39 34.19 -46.49
C PRO A 640 34.86 33.76 -46.63
N SER A 641 35.52 34.31 -47.65
CA SER A 641 36.92 34.01 -47.95
C SER A 641 37.81 34.38 -46.76
N LYS A 642 38.72 33.47 -46.44
CA LYS A 642 39.72 33.65 -45.38
C LYS A 642 40.51 34.95 -45.56
N PRO A 643 40.58 35.81 -44.51
CA PRO A 643 41.22 37.12 -44.63
C PRO A 643 42.75 37.07 -44.64
N PHE A 644 43.37 36.10 -43.96
CA PHE A 644 44.83 36.05 -43.75
C PHE A 644 45.43 34.68 -44.06
N ARG A 645 46.68 34.64 -44.54
CA ARG A 645 47.37 33.39 -44.93
C ARG A 645 47.89 32.55 -43.75
N TRP A 646 48.16 33.17 -42.60
CA TRP A 646 48.74 32.49 -41.42
C TRP A 646 47.72 31.70 -40.60
N LEU A 647 46.43 32.03 -40.70
CA LEU A 647 45.36 31.23 -40.10
C LEU A 647 45.27 29.90 -40.83
N ASN A 648 44.85 28.84 -40.15
CA ASN A 648 44.49 27.59 -40.83
C ASN A 648 43.02 27.61 -41.25
N ASP A 649 42.68 26.81 -42.25
CA ASP A 649 41.32 26.71 -42.78
C ASP A 649 40.34 26.22 -41.70
N LEU A 650 40.75 25.24 -40.90
CA LEU A 650 40.00 24.78 -39.73
C LEU A 650 39.79 25.89 -38.69
N SER A 651 40.85 26.65 -38.36
CA SER A 651 40.74 27.75 -37.40
C SER A 651 39.81 28.86 -37.90
N TRP A 652 39.80 29.13 -39.21
CA TRP A 652 38.89 30.08 -39.83
C TRP A 652 37.42 29.65 -39.69
N LEU A 653 37.11 28.39 -40.03
CA LEU A 653 35.75 27.86 -39.87
C LEU A 653 35.30 27.87 -38.40
N ASN A 654 36.20 27.54 -37.47
CA ASN A 654 35.88 27.60 -36.03
C ASN A 654 35.58 29.03 -35.58
N LEU A 655 36.33 30.03 -36.05
CA LEU A 655 36.08 31.44 -35.71
C LEU A 655 34.75 31.94 -36.30
N LEU A 656 34.36 31.45 -37.48
CA LEU A 656 33.06 31.75 -38.06
C LEU A 656 31.92 31.18 -37.21
N GLU A 657 32.05 29.94 -36.74
CA GLU A 657 31.05 29.37 -35.82
C GLU A 657 31.04 30.11 -34.48
N LEU A 658 32.22 30.48 -33.97
CA LEU A 658 32.36 31.27 -32.74
C LEU A 658 31.63 32.62 -32.84
N SER A 659 31.57 33.24 -34.02
CA SER A 659 30.83 34.50 -34.22
C SER A 659 29.32 34.40 -33.99
N ARG A 660 28.75 33.18 -33.89
CA ARG A 660 27.35 32.99 -33.49
C ARG A 660 27.12 33.16 -32.00
N VAL A 661 28.18 33.05 -31.19
CA VAL A 661 28.15 33.27 -29.75
C VAL A 661 28.08 34.77 -29.47
N LYS A 662 27.19 35.19 -28.56
CA LYS A 662 26.87 36.60 -28.31
C LYS A 662 28.11 37.43 -27.95
N GLU A 663 28.97 36.84 -27.12
CA GLU A 663 30.21 37.41 -26.61
C GLU A 663 31.26 37.61 -27.72
N PHE A 664 31.13 36.91 -28.84
CA PHE A 664 32.10 36.85 -29.94
C PHE A 664 31.54 37.28 -31.30
N HIS A 665 30.36 37.89 -31.34
CA HIS A 665 29.70 38.30 -32.59
C HIS A 665 30.55 39.19 -33.50
N ASP A 666 31.48 39.97 -32.93
CA ASP A 666 32.35 40.89 -33.64
C ASP A 666 33.80 40.41 -33.79
N VAL A 667 34.09 39.13 -33.47
CA VAL A 667 35.44 38.55 -33.57
C VAL A 667 36.02 38.69 -34.97
N ILE A 668 35.21 38.45 -36.01
CA ILE A 668 35.67 38.49 -37.40
C ILE A 668 36.06 39.91 -37.81
N ASP A 669 35.21 40.89 -37.50
CA ASP A 669 35.46 42.30 -37.80
C ASP A 669 36.69 42.83 -37.06
N ARG A 670 36.88 42.39 -35.81
CA ARG A 670 38.04 42.78 -34.98
C ARG A 670 39.33 42.12 -35.45
N LEU A 671 39.28 40.86 -35.84
CA LEU A 671 40.41 40.14 -36.43
C LEU A 671 40.90 40.85 -37.70
N GLN A 672 39.98 41.34 -38.53
CA GLN A 672 40.31 42.11 -39.73
C GLN A 672 40.91 43.49 -39.40
N LYS A 673 40.42 44.17 -38.34
CA LYS A 673 40.92 45.50 -37.93
C LYS A 673 42.27 45.46 -37.20
N ASN A 674 42.56 44.41 -36.44
CA ASN A 674 43.73 44.34 -35.55
C ASN A 674 44.60 43.09 -35.78
N GLU A 675 44.92 42.79 -37.04
CA GLU A 675 45.67 41.58 -37.44
C GLU A 675 46.96 41.38 -36.61
N ARG A 676 47.73 42.44 -36.37
CA ARG A 676 49.04 42.36 -35.69
C ARG A 676 48.92 41.78 -34.30
N ALA A 677 47.95 42.21 -33.49
CA ALA A 677 47.79 41.72 -32.13
C ALA A 677 47.37 40.24 -32.09
N PHE A 678 46.49 39.80 -33.00
CA PHE A 678 46.09 38.39 -33.08
C PHE A 678 47.23 37.50 -33.58
N LYS A 679 48.04 38.00 -34.52
CA LYS A 679 49.21 37.28 -35.01
C LYS A 679 50.31 37.18 -33.94
N ASP A 680 50.58 38.27 -33.22
CA ASP A 680 51.55 38.27 -32.11
C ASP A 680 51.11 37.33 -30.99
N TRP A 681 49.80 37.17 -30.75
CA TRP A 681 49.28 36.19 -29.81
C TRP A 681 49.37 34.74 -30.34
N PHE A 682 49.15 34.54 -31.64
CA PHE A 682 49.27 33.23 -32.30
C PHE A 682 50.73 32.74 -32.30
N ASP A 683 51.68 33.64 -32.58
CA ASP A 683 53.11 33.32 -32.69
C ASP A 683 53.81 33.17 -31.30
N LYS A 684 53.18 33.58 -30.19
CA LYS A 684 53.75 33.41 -28.84
C LYS A 684 53.81 31.93 -28.43
N GLU A 685 54.94 31.51 -27.86
CA GLU A 685 55.11 30.13 -27.36
C GLU A 685 54.46 29.89 -25.99
N SER A 686 54.29 30.94 -25.17
CA SER A 686 53.80 30.82 -23.78
C SER A 686 52.28 30.96 -23.66
N THR A 687 51.67 30.07 -22.86
CA THR A 687 50.25 30.06 -22.45
C THR A 687 49.93 31.05 -21.32
N ASP A 688 50.72 32.12 -21.14
CA ASP A 688 50.44 33.09 -20.10
C ASP A 688 49.07 33.74 -20.31
N LEU A 689 48.20 33.53 -19.32
CA LEU A 689 46.80 33.96 -19.18
C LEU A 689 46.54 35.46 -19.40
N SER A 690 47.59 36.27 -19.55
CA SER A 690 47.60 37.73 -19.56
C SER A 690 47.69 38.36 -20.97
N SER A 691 47.67 37.57 -22.05
CA SER A 691 48.02 38.09 -23.38
C SER A 691 46.95 38.02 -24.47
N LEU A 692 45.67 37.76 -24.13
CA LEU A 692 44.59 37.99 -25.11
C LEU A 692 44.71 39.43 -25.65
N PRO A 693 44.47 39.69 -26.94
CA PRO A 693 44.44 41.06 -27.46
C PRO A 693 43.56 41.94 -26.56
N GLU A 694 44.00 43.16 -26.21
CA GLU A 694 43.39 44.10 -25.21
C GLU A 694 41.85 44.19 -25.24
N THR A 695 41.23 43.79 -26.35
CA THR A 695 39.78 43.78 -26.60
C THR A 695 39.00 42.66 -25.90
N TYR A 696 39.66 41.64 -25.34
CA TYR A 696 39.01 40.45 -24.74
C TYR A 696 39.50 40.10 -23.32
N GLU A 697 40.14 41.02 -22.61
CA GLU A 697 40.65 40.79 -21.25
C GLU A 697 39.55 40.47 -20.22
N ASN A 698 38.32 40.98 -20.41
CA ASN A 698 37.19 40.76 -19.50
C ASN A 698 36.42 39.45 -19.76
N LEU A 699 36.89 38.57 -20.65
CA LEU A 699 36.24 37.29 -20.90
C LEU A 699 36.40 36.33 -19.72
N ASN A 700 35.33 35.59 -19.42
CA ASN A 700 35.36 34.48 -18.49
C ASN A 700 36.31 33.37 -19.00
N ILE A 701 36.90 32.60 -18.09
CA ILE A 701 37.89 31.56 -18.40
C ILE A 701 37.35 30.54 -19.40
N PHE A 702 36.06 30.20 -19.35
CA PHE A 702 35.42 29.35 -20.34
C PHE A 702 35.40 29.96 -21.75
N HIS A 703 35.07 31.25 -21.88
CA HIS A 703 35.12 31.95 -23.17
C HIS A 703 36.56 32.06 -23.70
N ARG A 704 37.54 32.23 -22.81
CA ARG A 704 38.97 32.21 -23.19
C ARG A 704 39.38 30.84 -23.72
N PHE A 705 38.97 29.77 -23.04
CA PHE A 705 39.17 28.40 -23.48
C PHE A 705 38.53 28.15 -24.85
N LEU A 706 37.28 28.59 -25.05
CA LEU A 706 36.56 28.48 -26.32
C LEU A 706 37.28 29.24 -27.44
N PHE A 707 37.74 30.45 -27.17
CA PHE A 707 38.51 31.26 -28.12
C PHE A 707 39.80 30.55 -28.51
N ALA A 708 40.61 30.12 -27.53
CA ALA A 708 41.87 29.41 -27.76
C ALA A 708 41.65 28.14 -28.60
N ARG A 709 40.62 27.34 -28.28
CA ARG A 709 40.23 26.15 -29.05
C ARG A 709 39.91 26.47 -30.52
N CYS A 710 39.30 27.62 -30.79
CA CYS A 710 38.90 28.00 -32.15
C CYS A 710 40.09 28.45 -33.00
N ILE A 711 41.00 29.25 -32.44
CA ILE A 711 42.13 29.83 -33.17
C ILE A 711 43.37 28.92 -33.20
N SER A 712 43.72 28.32 -32.05
CA SER A 712 44.95 27.56 -31.79
C SER A 712 44.62 26.23 -31.08
N PRO A 713 44.22 25.19 -31.85
CA PRO A 713 43.81 23.90 -31.30
C PRO A 713 44.89 23.20 -30.46
N ASP A 714 46.16 23.49 -30.71
CA ASP A 714 47.33 23.02 -29.96
C ASP A 714 47.29 23.41 -28.47
N ARG A 715 46.73 24.59 -28.14
CA ARG A 715 46.64 25.09 -26.76
C ARG A 715 45.45 24.53 -25.99
N THR A 716 44.55 23.79 -26.64
CA THR A 716 43.29 23.28 -26.05
C THR A 716 43.53 22.49 -24.76
N ILE A 717 44.53 21.61 -24.74
CA ILE A 717 44.82 20.76 -23.55
C ILE A 717 45.28 21.61 -22.37
N SER A 718 46.12 22.62 -22.61
CA SER A 718 46.59 23.54 -21.57
C SER A 718 45.44 24.38 -21.03
N GLU A 719 44.62 24.96 -21.90
CA GLU A 719 43.48 25.79 -21.49
C GLU A 719 42.37 24.96 -20.83
N ALA A 720 42.20 23.71 -21.21
CA ALA A 720 41.29 22.78 -20.53
C ALA A 720 41.72 22.55 -19.08
N ARG A 721 43.02 22.38 -18.81
CA ARG A 721 43.55 22.25 -17.43
C ARG A 721 43.33 23.54 -16.62
N ASN A 722 43.54 24.70 -17.22
CA ASN A 722 43.25 26.00 -16.60
C ASN A 722 41.75 26.13 -16.25
N TYR A 723 40.87 25.73 -17.16
CA TYR A 723 39.43 25.75 -16.94
C TYR A 723 39.01 24.76 -15.83
N ILE A 724 39.59 23.56 -15.78
CA ILE A 724 39.37 22.59 -14.68
C ILE A 724 39.80 23.19 -13.33
N GLN A 725 40.96 23.85 -13.30
CA GLN A 725 41.48 24.48 -12.08
C GLN A 725 40.57 25.60 -11.55
N ASP A 726 39.95 26.38 -12.42
CA ASP A 726 38.99 27.42 -12.02
C ASP A 726 37.63 26.84 -11.63
N SER A 727 37.11 25.88 -12.40
CA SER A 727 35.77 25.34 -12.21
C SER A 727 35.67 24.37 -11.02
N LEU A 728 36.62 23.44 -10.90
CA LEU A 728 36.64 22.39 -9.87
C LEU A 728 37.71 22.62 -8.80
N GLY A 729 38.83 23.24 -9.14
CA GLY A 729 39.95 23.50 -8.23
C GLY A 729 41.25 22.78 -8.64
N ILE A 730 42.38 23.25 -8.09
CA ILE A 730 43.74 22.77 -8.41
C ILE A 730 43.89 21.24 -8.24
N LYS A 731 43.23 20.67 -7.22
CA LYS A 731 43.33 19.24 -6.89
C LYS A 731 42.89 18.30 -8.00
N TYR A 732 42.04 18.77 -8.93
CA TYR A 732 41.53 17.98 -10.05
C TYR A 732 42.46 18.01 -11.26
N SER A 733 43.46 18.91 -11.28
CA SER A 733 44.48 18.96 -12.32
C SER A 733 45.73 18.15 -11.96
N GLU A 734 45.87 17.71 -10.71
CA GLU A 734 46.98 16.87 -10.27
C GLU A 734 46.66 15.39 -10.47
N ILE A 735 47.62 14.64 -11.03
CA ILE A 735 47.45 13.20 -11.26
C ILE A 735 47.61 12.46 -9.93
N PRO A 736 46.60 11.67 -9.48
CA PRO A 736 46.72 10.90 -8.26
C PRO A 736 47.76 9.78 -8.42
N VAL A 737 48.71 9.72 -7.49
CA VAL A 737 49.70 8.63 -7.45
C VAL A 737 49.02 7.34 -6.98
N LEU A 738 49.24 6.24 -7.70
CA LEU A 738 48.71 4.93 -7.34
C LEU A 738 49.25 4.47 -5.98
N ASN A 739 48.34 4.17 -5.05
CA ASN A 739 48.67 3.57 -3.76
C ASN A 739 47.86 2.28 -3.56
N LEU A 740 48.49 1.12 -3.72
CA LEU A 740 47.85 -0.19 -3.62
C LEU A 740 47.32 -0.50 -2.20
N GLU A 741 47.94 0.07 -1.16
CA GLU A 741 47.51 -0.15 0.23
C GLU A 741 46.14 0.47 0.48
N LEU A 742 45.88 1.67 -0.03
CA LEU A 742 44.56 2.32 0.06
C LEU A 742 43.49 1.55 -0.70
N ILE A 743 43.81 1.00 -1.88
CA ILE A 743 42.85 0.22 -2.68
C ILE A 743 42.47 -1.07 -1.95
N TRP A 744 43.45 -1.71 -1.31
CA TRP A 744 43.21 -2.89 -0.48
C TRP A 744 42.31 -2.57 0.73
N GLU A 745 42.54 -1.45 1.43
CA GLU A 745 41.70 -1.02 2.55
C GLU A 745 40.26 -0.69 2.13
N GLU A 746 40.05 -0.23 0.90
CA GLU A 746 38.74 0.02 0.32
C GLU A 746 38.02 -1.26 -0.14
N SER A 747 38.73 -2.39 -0.25
CA SER A 747 38.20 -3.63 -0.81
C SER A 747 37.62 -4.57 0.25
N ASP A 748 36.51 -5.19 -0.10
CA ASP A 748 35.87 -6.28 0.64
C ASP A 748 36.23 -7.65 0.04
N PHE A 749 35.90 -8.73 0.77
CA PHE A 749 36.16 -10.11 0.33
C PHE A 749 35.37 -10.50 -0.93
N LYS A 750 34.27 -9.82 -1.24
CA LYS A 750 33.46 -10.01 -2.47
C LYS A 750 33.83 -9.08 -3.63
N THR A 751 34.71 -8.11 -3.42
CA THR A 751 35.09 -7.13 -4.46
C THR A 751 36.49 -7.42 -4.98
N PRO A 752 36.63 -8.01 -6.18
CA PRO A 752 37.94 -8.23 -6.77
C PRO A 752 38.66 -6.91 -7.09
N LEU A 753 39.97 -6.95 -7.08
CA LEU A 753 40.85 -5.84 -7.43
C LEU A 753 41.35 -6.04 -8.86
N LEU A 754 40.93 -5.20 -9.80
CA LEU A 754 41.22 -5.34 -11.22
C LEU A 754 42.27 -4.32 -11.67
N GLY A 755 43.49 -4.80 -11.95
CA GLY A 755 44.54 -4.03 -12.59
C GLY A 755 44.41 -4.08 -14.10
N LEU A 756 44.10 -2.94 -14.73
CA LEU A 756 44.16 -2.81 -16.18
C LEU A 756 45.62 -2.55 -16.58
N LEU A 757 46.15 -3.48 -17.37
CA LEU A 757 47.54 -3.44 -17.81
C LEU A 757 47.68 -2.45 -18.97
N SER A 758 48.82 -1.78 -18.98
CA SER A 758 49.34 -1.00 -20.09
C SER A 758 50.67 -1.63 -20.52
N SER A 759 51.06 -1.39 -21.78
CA SER A 759 52.28 -2.00 -22.33
C SER A 759 53.50 -1.64 -21.47
N GLY A 760 54.14 -2.66 -20.89
CA GLY A 760 55.35 -2.55 -20.09
C GLY A 760 55.15 -2.31 -18.58
N ALA A 761 53.91 -2.18 -18.08
CA ALA A 761 53.63 -1.85 -16.68
C ALA A 761 52.74 -2.87 -15.95
N ASP A 762 53.36 -3.90 -15.36
CA ASP A 762 52.69 -4.92 -14.54
C ASP A 762 52.77 -4.56 -13.03
N PRO A 763 51.65 -4.46 -12.29
CA PRO A 763 51.64 -4.20 -10.85
C PRO A 763 52.01 -5.40 -9.98
N THR A 764 52.24 -6.60 -10.55
CA THR A 764 52.47 -7.85 -9.81
C THR A 764 53.58 -7.73 -8.75
N SER A 765 54.72 -7.13 -9.09
CA SER A 765 55.83 -6.94 -8.14
C SER A 765 55.41 -6.10 -6.93
N ASN A 766 54.62 -5.05 -7.16
CA ASN A 766 54.14 -4.16 -6.12
C ASN A 766 53.12 -4.88 -5.21
N ILE A 767 52.27 -5.73 -5.78
CA ILE A 767 51.31 -6.56 -5.02
C ILE A 767 52.05 -7.58 -4.15
N GLN A 768 53.11 -8.21 -4.66
CA GLN A 768 53.94 -9.14 -3.89
C GLN A 768 54.62 -8.44 -2.70
N VAL A 769 55.16 -7.24 -2.90
CA VAL A 769 55.77 -6.44 -1.83
C VAL A 769 54.73 -6.07 -0.77
N LEU A 770 53.52 -5.69 -1.19
CA LEU A 770 52.44 -5.37 -0.27
C LEU A 770 51.98 -6.60 0.55
N ALA A 771 51.82 -7.76 -0.09
CA ALA A 771 51.46 -9.00 0.57
C ALA A 771 52.50 -9.40 1.64
N LYS A 772 53.79 -9.29 1.31
CA LYS A 772 54.89 -9.49 2.28
C LYS A 772 54.85 -8.48 3.42
N LYS A 773 54.59 -7.19 3.14
CA LYS A 773 54.47 -6.14 4.16
C LYS A 773 53.33 -6.42 5.14
N LYS A 774 52.23 -7.02 4.67
CA LYS A 774 51.06 -7.39 5.49
C LYS A 774 51.14 -8.79 6.09
N ASN A 775 52.21 -9.56 5.82
CA ASN A 775 52.36 -10.97 6.21
C ASN A 775 51.17 -11.85 5.76
N ILE A 776 50.70 -11.64 4.52
CA ILE A 776 49.61 -12.42 3.93
C ILE A 776 50.16 -13.31 2.81
N ASP A 777 49.76 -14.58 2.80
CA ASP A 777 50.14 -15.52 1.74
C ASP A 777 49.50 -15.12 0.40
N LEU A 778 50.32 -15.04 -0.66
CA LEU A 778 49.90 -14.69 -2.00
C LEU A 778 50.11 -15.86 -2.96
N PHE A 779 49.03 -16.37 -3.53
CA PHE A 779 49.04 -17.40 -4.56
C PHE A 779 48.92 -16.74 -5.92
N ILE A 780 49.86 -17.02 -6.83
CA ILE A 780 49.91 -16.40 -8.16
C ILE A 780 49.64 -17.46 -9.21
N VAL A 781 48.70 -17.19 -10.13
CA VAL A 781 48.39 -18.02 -11.29
C VAL A 781 48.41 -17.14 -12.53
N SER A 782 49.27 -17.47 -13.49
CA SER A 782 49.25 -16.83 -14.80
C SER A 782 48.26 -17.57 -15.69
N MET A 783 47.15 -16.91 -16.05
CA MET A 783 46.09 -17.51 -16.84
C MET A 783 46.58 -17.82 -18.25
N GLY A 784 46.13 -18.97 -18.77
CA GLY A 784 46.54 -19.56 -20.03
C GLY A 784 45.99 -20.98 -20.13
N GLN A 785 46.35 -21.70 -21.19
CA GLN A 785 45.77 -23.02 -21.45
C GLN A 785 46.05 -24.00 -20.29
N GLY A 786 44.97 -24.53 -19.69
CA GLY A 786 45.02 -25.54 -18.61
C GLY A 786 45.29 -25.01 -17.20
N GLN A 787 45.49 -23.70 -17.01
CA GLN A 787 45.79 -23.11 -15.70
C GLN A 787 44.57 -22.93 -14.79
N GLU A 788 43.37 -23.05 -15.35
CA GLU A 788 42.11 -22.93 -14.63
C GLU A 788 41.95 -23.99 -13.51
N ILE A 789 42.53 -25.18 -13.68
CA ILE A 789 42.47 -26.24 -12.66
C ILE A 789 43.21 -25.80 -11.39
N LEU A 790 44.37 -25.16 -11.58
CA LEU A 790 45.17 -24.62 -10.49
C LEU A 790 44.44 -23.43 -9.84
N ALA A 791 43.86 -22.55 -10.65
CA ALA A 791 43.08 -21.42 -10.19
C ALA A 791 41.89 -21.86 -9.31
N ARG A 792 41.10 -22.87 -9.73
CA ARG A 792 40.00 -23.45 -8.92
C ARG A 792 40.48 -23.94 -7.56
N ARG A 793 41.59 -24.68 -7.54
CA ARG A 793 42.17 -25.21 -6.29
C ARG A 793 42.62 -24.08 -5.36
N TYR A 794 43.35 -23.09 -5.86
CA TYR A 794 43.81 -21.98 -5.03
C TYR A 794 42.68 -21.04 -4.60
N LEU A 795 41.63 -20.88 -5.41
CA LEU A 795 40.43 -20.15 -5.01
C LEU A 795 39.77 -20.82 -3.80
N GLN A 796 39.49 -22.13 -3.85
CA GLN A 796 38.91 -22.85 -2.73
C GLN A 796 39.82 -22.83 -1.48
N GLN A 797 41.13 -22.94 -1.69
CA GLN A 797 42.11 -22.88 -0.60
C GLN A 797 42.14 -21.49 0.06
N THR A 798 42.13 -20.41 -0.71
CA THR A 798 42.15 -19.04 -0.19
C THR A 798 40.82 -18.64 0.44
N ILE A 799 39.68 -19.14 -0.06
CA ILE A 799 38.37 -18.95 0.59
C ILE A 799 38.35 -19.58 1.99
N THR A 800 38.94 -20.78 2.14
CA THR A 800 38.89 -21.56 3.40
C THR A 800 39.99 -21.20 4.41
N LEU A 801 41.21 -20.95 3.95
CA LEU A 801 42.38 -20.67 4.80
C LEU A 801 42.73 -19.18 4.91
N GLY A 802 42.12 -18.34 4.07
CA GLY A 802 42.53 -16.94 3.91
C GLY A 802 43.72 -16.79 2.97
N GLY A 803 44.12 -15.54 2.73
CA GLY A 803 45.20 -15.19 1.79
C GLY A 803 44.71 -14.56 0.49
N TRP A 804 45.66 -14.19 -0.36
CA TRP A 804 45.40 -13.48 -1.61
C TRP A 804 45.61 -14.39 -2.81
N LEU A 805 44.71 -14.30 -3.79
CA LEU A 805 44.85 -14.95 -5.09
C LEU A 805 45.09 -13.88 -6.16
N LEU A 806 46.19 -13.97 -6.91
CA LEU A 806 46.49 -13.13 -8.06
C LEU A 806 46.35 -13.94 -9.35
N LEU A 807 45.38 -13.58 -10.18
CA LEU A 807 45.23 -14.12 -11.54
C LEU A 807 45.85 -13.13 -12.53
N GLN A 808 46.93 -13.54 -13.19
CA GLN A 808 47.57 -12.73 -14.23
C GLN A 808 46.99 -13.05 -15.60
N ASN A 809 46.98 -12.06 -16.50
CA ASN A 809 46.48 -12.19 -17.87
C ASN A 809 45.06 -12.75 -17.96
N ALA A 810 44.15 -12.26 -17.11
CA ALA A 810 42.81 -12.82 -16.95
C ALA A 810 41.99 -12.85 -18.25
N HIS A 811 42.23 -11.93 -19.20
CA HIS A 811 41.66 -11.96 -20.56
C HIS A 811 41.92 -13.26 -21.34
N LEU A 812 42.93 -14.06 -20.98
CA LEU A 812 43.21 -15.36 -21.62
C LEU A 812 42.32 -16.51 -21.13
N GLY A 813 41.50 -16.29 -20.09
CA GLY A 813 40.66 -17.33 -19.47
C GLY A 813 39.24 -16.84 -19.21
N LEU A 814 38.54 -16.35 -20.24
CA LEU A 814 37.21 -15.75 -20.12
C LEU A 814 36.15 -16.71 -19.55
N ASP A 815 36.08 -17.95 -20.03
CA ASP A 815 35.12 -18.95 -19.57
C ASP A 815 35.27 -19.25 -18.06
N TYR A 816 36.51 -19.30 -17.58
CA TYR A 816 36.78 -19.49 -16.16
C TYR A 816 36.38 -18.28 -15.32
N LEU A 817 36.46 -17.08 -15.86
CA LEU A 817 36.07 -15.87 -15.13
C LEU A 817 34.57 -15.86 -14.82
N GLU A 818 33.72 -16.36 -15.72
CA GLU A 818 32.29 -16.52 -15.46
C GLU A 818 32.04 -17.49 -14.30
N GLU A 819 32.66 -18.68 -14.33
CA GLU A 819 32.58 -19.67 -13.25
C GLU A 819 33.13 -19.12 -11.92
N PHE A 820 34.24 -18.39 -11.97
CA PHE A 820 34.85 -17.73 -10.82
C PHE A 820 33.86 -16.76 -10.16
N TYR A 821 33.17 -15.96 -10.96
CA TYR A 821 32.19 -15.00 -10.46
C TYR A 821 30.98 -15.69 -9.82
N GLU A 822 30.45 -16.74 -10.46
CA GLU A 822 29.37 -17.56 -9.87
C GLU A 822 29.78 -18.15 -8.51
N THR A 823 31.03 -18.65 -8.42
CA THR A 823 31.57 -19.22 -7.18
C THR A 823 31.67 -18.16 -6.07
N LEU A 824 32.11 -16.94 -6.40
CA LEU A 824 32.18 -15.83 -5.44
C LEU A 824 30.80 -15.41 -4.92
N ILE A 825 29.77 -15.42 -5.77
CA ILE A 825 28.41 -15.07 -5.34
C ILE A 825 27.81 -16.18 -4.48
N ALA A 826 27.95 -17.43 -4.91
CA ALA A 826 27.36 -18.60 -4.23
C ALA A 826 27.97 -18.84 -2.84
N THR A 827 29.19 -18.37 -2.60
CA THR A 827 29.87 -18.51 -1.32
C THR A 827 29.36 -17.46 -0.32
N GLU A 828 28.90 -17.91 0.84
CA GLU A 828 28.41 -17.03 1.92
C GLU A 828 29.49 -16.71 2.97
N ILE A 829 30.37 -17.69 3.26
CA ILE A 829 31.37 -17.61 4.33
C ILE A 829 32.76 -17.47 3.72
N PHE A 830 33.47 -16.42 4.09
CA PHE A 830 34.85 -16.15 3.68
C PHE A 830 35.74 -15.89 4.90
N GLU A 831 37.02 -16.23 4.78
CA GLU A 831 38.03 -15.79 5.73
C GLU A 831 38.29 -14.26 5.57
N PRO A 832 38.37 -13.45 6.65
CA PRO A 832 38.54 -12.00 6.55
C PRO A 832 39.72 -11.50 5.71
N SER A 833 40.82 -12.27 5.66
CA SER A 833 42.03 -11.94 4.90
C SER A 833 41.92 -12.21 3.39
N PHE A 834 40.87 -12.93 2.95
CA PHE A 834 40.66 -13.33 1.56
C PHE A 834 40.52 -12.12 0.63
N ARG A 835 41.36 -12.02 -0.40
CA ARG A 835 41.21 -11.04 -1.50
C ARG A 835 41.64 -11.65 -2.83
N VAL A 836 41.00 -11.20 -3.92
CA VAL A 836 41.37 -11.59 -5.28
C VAL A 836 41.87 -10.38 -6.06
N TRP A 837 43.05 -10.52 -6.65
CA TRP A 837 43.67 -9.59 -7.58
C TRP A 837 43.61 -10.16 -8.98
N LEU A 838 43.19 -9.37 -9.94
CA LEU A 838 43.10 -9.72 -11.36
C LEU A 838 43.97 -8.72 -12.12
N THR A 839 44.80 -9.19 -13.05
CA THR A 839 45.47 -8.30 -14.00
C THR A 839 45.09 -8.69 -15.42
N THR A 840 44.74 -7.71 -16.24
CA THR A 840 44.23 -7.98 -17.59
C THR A 840 44.51 -6.85 -18.56
N GLU A 841 44.66 -7.19 -19.83
CA GLU A 841 44.53 -6.24 -20.93
C GLU A 841 43.05 -6.04 -21.27
N THR A 842 42.76 -5.01 -22.08
CA THR A 842 41.40 -4.70 -22.54
C THR A 842 40.89 -5.79 -23.46
N HIS A 843 39.73 -6.39 -23.14
CA HIS A 843 39.11 -7.42 -23.99
C HIS A 843 37.59 -7.22 -24.11
N PRO A 844 37.00 -7.14 -25.31
CA PRO A 844 35.59 -6.77 -25.49
C PRO A 844 34.59 -7.76 -24.87
N GLN A 845 34.95 -9.04 -24.81
CA GLN A 845 34.14 -10.10 -24.20
C GLN A 845 34.47 -10.35 -22.72
N PHE A 846 35.16 -9.42 -22.06
CA PHE A 846 35.45 -9.58 -20.64
C PHE A 846 34.14 -9.53 -19.83
N PRO A 847 33.93 -10.44 -18.86
CA PRO A 847 32.66 -10.51 -18.13
C PRO A 847 32.26 -9.20 -17.44
N ILE A 848 31.13 -8.64 -17.86
CA ILE A 848 30.55 -7.39 -17.37
C ILE A 848 30.36 -7.41 -15.85
N GLN A 849 29.98 -8.55 -15.31
CA GLN A 849 29.65 -8.72 -13.89
C GLN A 849 30.90 -8.55 -13.00
N ILE A 850 32.07 -8.98 -13.48
CA ILE A 850 33.35 -8.77 -12.79
C ILE A 850 33.76 -7.31 -12.91
N LEU A 851 33.59 -6.69 -14.08
CA LEU A 851 33.84 -5.26 -14.22
C LEU A 851 32.98 -4.49 -13.24
N GLN A 852 31.68 -4.69 -13.20
CA GLN A 852 30.76 -3.96 -12.32
C GLN A 852 31.03 -4.14 -10.82
N SER A 853 31.52 -5.30 -10.38
CA SER A 853 31.78 -5.64 -8.97
C SER A 853 33.22 -5.37 -8.50
N SER A 854 34.15 -5.12 -9.42
CA SER A 854 35.56 -4.92 -9.09
C SER A 854 35.95 -3.46 -8.86
N ILE A 855 36.99 -3.26 -8.07
CA ILE A 855 37.70 -1.99 -7.96
C ILE A 855 38.80 -1.97 -9.01
N LYS A 856 38.73 -1.03 -9.95
CA LYS A 856 39.71 -0.90 -11.04
C LYS A 856 40.84 0.04 -10.66
N PHE A 857 42.03 -0.27 -11.16
CA PHE A 857 43.17 0.61 -11.11
C PHE A 857 44.08 0.42 -12.33
N THR A 858 44.78 1.48 -12.72
CA THR A 858 45.81 1.46 -13.76
C THR A 858 47.19 1.75 -13.15
N ASN A 859 48.24 1.11 -13.68
CA ASN A 859 49.63 1.29 -13.21
C ASN A 859 50.52 1.95 -14.27
N GLU A 860 50.04 3.00 -14.91
CA GLU A 860 50.82 3.73 -15.93
C GLU A 860 51.84 4.69 -15.31
N PRO A 861 53.00 4.91 -15.97
CA PRO A 861 53.90 5.99 -15.59
C PRO A 861 53.16 7.33 -15.71
N PRO A 862 53.14 8.17 -14.67
CA PRO A 862 52.39 9.42 -14.70
C PRO A 862 53.02 10.39 -15.70
N GLN A 863 52.20 11.21 -16.37
CA GLN A 863 52.71 12.25 -17.27
C GLN A 863 53.20 13.48 -16.49
N GLY A 864 54.34 14.01 -16.91
CA GLY A 864 55.03 15.16 -16.36
C GLY A 864 56.25 14.80 -15.51
N VAL A 865 57.29 15.64 -15.58
CA VAL A 865 58.55 15.45 -14.87
C VAL A 865 58.34 15.48 -13.36
N ARG A 866 57.49 16.41 -12.87
CA ARG A 866 57.09 16.48 -11.46
C ARG A 866 56.48 15.16 -10.98
N ALA A 867 55.56 14.60 -11.75
CA ALA A 867 54.83 13.40 -11.36
C ALA A 867 55.72 12.14 -11.42
N GLY A 868 56.57 12.02 -12.46
CA GLY A 868 57.58 10.97 -12.57
C GLY A 868 58.55 10.97 -11.39
N LEU A 869 59.12 12.13 -11.06
CA LEU A 869 60.01 12.28 -9.91
C LEU A 869 59.31 11.95 -8.58
N LYS A 870 58.08 12.41 -8.39
CA LYS A 870 57.29 12.13 -7.19
C LYS A 870 57.04 10.63 -7.03
N ARG A 871 56.75 9.92 -8.13
CA ARG A 871 56.62 8.45 -8.14
C ARG A 871 57.93 7.77 -7.76
N THR A 872 59.06 8.15 -8.37
CA THR A 872 60.36 7.54 -8.08
C THR A 872 60.78 7.80 -6.63
N TYR A 873 60.67 9.03 -6.14
CA TYR A 873 61.02 9.39 -4.75
C TYR A 873 60.05 8.82 -3.72
N GLY A 874 58.79 8.57 -4.07
CA GLY A 874 57.84 7.85 -3.21
C GLY A 874 58.23 6.39 -2.93
N LEU A 875 59.09 5.79 -3.76
CA LEU A 875 59.63 4.43 -3.57
C LEU A 875 60.96 4.40 -2.79
N ILE A 876 61.57 5.57 -2.55
CA ILE A 876 62.85 5.70 -1.86
C ILE A 876 62.59 5.78 -0.35
N THR A 877 63.33 5.03 0.45
CA THR A 877 63.34 5.15 1.91
C THR A 877 64.41 6.13 2.36
N GLN A 878 64.25 6.72 3.56
CA GLN A 878 65.29 7.57 4.15
C GLN A 878 66.64 6.83 4.24
N ASP A 879 66.62 5.53 4.56
CA ASP A 879 67.81 4.67 4.60
C ASP A 879 68.54 4.60 3.25
N LYS A 880 67.81 4.59 2.11
CA LYS A 880 68.43 4.62 0.77
C LYS A 880 69.07 5.97 0.46
N LEU A 881 68.50 7.08 0.96
CA LEU A 881 69.08 8.41 0.84
C LEU A 881 70.36 8.55 1.68
N GLU A 882 70.40 7.92 2.85
CA GLU A 882 71.52 7.95 3.79
C GLU A 882 72.53 6.81 3.60
N TYR A 883 72.33 5.95 2.58
CA TYR A 883 73.13 4.74 2.36
C TYR A 883 74.64 5.00 2.27
N ILE A 884 75.04 6.08 1.57
CA ILE A 884 76.45 6.46 1.41
C ILE A 884 76.64 7.88 1.97
N GLU A 885 77.54 8.04 2.94
CA GLU A 885 77.96 9.34 3.49
C GLU A 885 78.86 10.14 2.52
N ASN A 886 78.58 10.08 1.22
CA ASN A 886 79.34 10.76 0.18
C ASN A 886 78.52 11.93 -0.38
N ILE A 887 79.15 13.11 -0.48
CA ILE A 887 78.56 14.35 -1.01
C ILE A 887 78.02 14.15 -2.44
N TYR A 888 78.56 13.19 -3.19
CA TYR A 888 78.15 12.90 -4.56
C TYR A 888 76.88 12.05 -4.70
N TRP A 889 76.47 11.32 -3.65
CA TRP A 889 75.38 10.34 -3.72
C TRP A 889 74.02 10.99 -4.04
N CYS A 890 73.58 11.95 -3.22
CA CYS A 890 72.27 12.59 -3.39
C CYS A 890 72.11 13.33 -4.74
N PRO A 891 73.09 14.12 -5.23
CA PRO A 891 73.01 14.74 -6.55
C PRO A 891 72.92 13.72 -7.70
N LEU A 892 73.67 12.62 -7.63
CA LEU A 892 73.64 11.57 -8.65
C LEU A 892 72.33 10.79 -8.65
N LEU A 893 71.80 10.48 -7.46
CA LEU A 893 70.50 9.84 -7.30
C LEU A 893 69.37 10.70 -7.88
N TYR A 894 69.39 12.01 -7.62
CA TYR A 894 68.43 12.95 -8.21
C TYR A 894 68.62 13.03 -9.74
N ALA A 895 69.85 13.06 -10.24
CA ALA A 895 70.13 13.14 -11.68
C ALA A 895 69.68 11.89 -12.45
N ILE A 896 69.83 10.69 -11.88
CA ILE A 896 69.29 9.46 -12.47
C ILE A 896 67.77 9.47 -12.43
N SER A 897 67.15 9.85 -11.31
CA SER A 897 65.69 9.92 -11.21
C SER A 897 65.09 10.94 -12.20
N PHE A 898 65.79 12.07 -12.41
CA PHE A 898 65.43 13.05 -13.42
C PHE A 898 65.57 12.49 -14.84
N LEU A 899 66.69 11.81 -15.15
CA LEU A 899 66.89 11.14 -16.44
C LEU A 899 65.81 10.09 -16.72
N HIS A 900 65.49 9.26 -15.73
CA HIS A 900 64.45 8.25 -15.83
C HIS A 900 63.09 8.87 -16.18
N SER A 901 62.73 9.93 -15.46
CA SER A 901 61.48 10.67 -15.71
C SER A 901 61.46 11.27 -17.13
N ILE A 902 62.55 11.88 -17.59
CA ILE A 902 62.62 12.47 -18.94
C ILE A 902 62.52 11.39 -20.03
N VAL A 903 63.23 10.29 -19.87
CA VAL A 903 63.27 9.21 -20.86
C VAL A 903 61.89 8.58 -21.03
N GLN A 904 61.12 8.44 -19.94
CA GLN A 904 59.71 8.05 -19.96
C GLN A 904 58.83 9.12 -20.62
N GLU A 905 58.96 10.38 -20.19
CA GLU A 905 58.16 11.50 -20.71
C GLU A 905 58.30 11.69 -22.21
N ARG A 906 59.50 11.50 -22.76
CA ARG A 906 59.75 11.70 -24.19
C ARG A 906 58.92 10.78 -25.07
N ARG A 907 58.43 9.63 -24.57
CA ARG A 907 57.53 8.74 -25.32
C ARG A 907 56.25 9.45 -25.77
N LYS A 908 55.79 10.49 -25.06
CA LYS A 908 54.58 11.25 -25.40
C LYS A 908 54.67 12.01 -26.72
N PHE A 909 55.88 12.34 -27.19
CA PHE A 909 56.08 13.13 -28.40
C PHE A 909 56.21 12.27 -29.67
N GLY A 910 55.96 10.96 -29.57
CA GLY A 910 56.10 10.04 -30.69
C GLY A 910 57.49 10.13 -31.33
N PRO A 911 57.61 10.15 -32.68
CA PRO A 911 58.89 10.20 -33.40
C PRO A 911 59.80 11.40 -33.07
N LEU A 912 59.26 12.51 -32.55
CA LEU A 912 60.08 13.66 -32.10
C LEU A 912 60.77 13.38 -30.75
N GLY A 913 60.16 12.52 -29.94
CA GLY A 913 60.67 12.04 -28.67
C GLY A 913 61.65 10.90 -28.86
N TRP A 914 61.15 9.79 -29.41
CA TRP A 914 61.85 8.55 -29.75
C TRP A 914 61.35 8.04 -31.09
N ASN A 915 62.24 7.60 -31.98
CA ASN A 915 61.82 7.00 -33.26
C ASN A 915 61.02 5.71 -33.05
N ILE A 916 61.39 4.93 -32.03
CA ILE A 916 60.70 3.71 -31.61
C ILE A 916 60.24 3.90 -30.16
N PRO A 917 58.99 3.57 -29.80
CA PRO A 917 58.47 3.74 -28.45
C PRO A 917 59.06 2.69 -27.49
N TYR A 918 60.25 2.95 -26.97
CA TYR A 918 60.91 2.09 -25.99
C TYR A 918 60.20 2.12 -24.63
N GLU A 919 60.18 0.97 -23.96
CA GLU A 919 59.66 0.83 -22.60
C GLU A 919 60.82 0.90 -21.62
N PHE A 920 60.79 1.90 -20.72
CA PHE A 920 61.77 2.07 -19.65
C PHE A 920 61.09 1.88 -18.30
N ASN A 921 61.53 0.87 -17.55
CA ASN A 921 60.87 0.38 -16.36
C ASN A 921 61.67 0.72 -15.10
N GLN A 922 61.03 0.55 -13.94
CA GLN A 922 61.66 0.78 -12.65
C GLN A 922 62.93 -0.05 -12.45
N THR A 923 63.00 -1.25 -13.04
CA THR A 923 64.18 -2.12 -13.00
C THR A 923 65.41 -1.48 -13.64
N ASP A 924 65.24 -0.68 -14.69
CA ASP A 924 66.35 0.03 -15.34
C ASP A 924 66.89 1.14 -14.42
N TRP A 925 65.99 1.82 -13.70
CA TRP A 925 66.36 2.79 -12.68
C TRP A 925 67.08 2.12 -11.50
N GLU A 926 66.54 1.03 -10.96
CA GLU A 926 67.14 0.30 -9.84
C GLU A 926 68.54 -0.22 -10.17
N ALA A 927 68.72 -0.81 -11.35
CA ALA A 927 70.03 -1.25 -11.83
C ALA A 927 71.01 -0.08 -11.97
N SER A 928 70.53 1.08 -12.43
CA SER A 928 71.33 2.32 -12.52
C SER A 928 71.76 2.83 -11.16
N VAL A 929 70.85 2.86 -10.20
CA VAL A 929 71.12 3.27 -8.82
C VAL A 929 72.10 2.31 -8.15
N GLN A 930 71.89 1.01 -8.27
CA GLN A 930 72.79 -0.01 -7.71
C GLN A 930 74.20 0.09 -8.29
N TYR A 931 74.33 0.36 -9.60
CA TYR A 931 75.63 0.61 -10.20
C TYR A 931 76.30 1.86 -9.62
N ILE A 932 75.57 2.96 -9.42
CA ILE A 932 76.12 4.16 -8.78
C ILE A 932 76.58 3.85 -7.35
N GLN A 933 75.81 3.08 -6.58
CA GLN A 933 76.19 2.69 -5.23
C GLN A 933 77.54 1.97 -5.24
N ASN A 934 77.63 0.88 -5.98
CA ASN A 934 78.86 0.10 -6.09
C ASN A 934 80.04 0.96 -6.60
N HIS A 935 79.79 1.83 -7.59
CA HIS A 935 80.83 2.70 -8.16
C HIS A 935 81.33 3.75 -7.18
N LEU A 936 80.47 4.28 -6.30
CA LEU A 936 80.85 5.22 -5.25
C LEU A 936 81.54 4.53 -4.07
N ASP A 937 81.15 3.29 -3.75
CA ASP A 937 81.79 2.48 -2.70
C ASP A 937 83.20 2.04 -3.10
N ASP A 938 83.40 1.66 -4.36
CA ASP A 938 84.70 1.29 -4.94
C ASP A 938 85.58 2.52 -5.30
N MET A 939 85.08 3.74 -5.08
CA MET A 939 85.74 4.96 -5.52
C MET A 939 86.96 5.30 -4.67
N ASN A 940 88.13 5.41 -5.31
CA ASN A 940 89.31 5.97 -4.68
C ASN A 940 89.15 7.50 -4.46
N PRO A 941 89.31 8.03 -3.23
CA PRO A 941 89.15 9.46 -2.92
C PRO A 941 90.05 10.41 -3.70
N LYS A 942 91.16 9.91 -4.29
CA LYS A 942 92.14 10.70 -5.05
C LYS A 942 91.82 10.87 -6.54
N THR A 943 91.03 9.97 -7.14
CA THR A 943 90.80 9.93 -8.60
C THR A 943 89.48 10.53 -9.04
N GLY A 944 88.57 10.84 -8.11
CA GLY A 944 87.25 11.38 -8.48
C GLY A 944 86.33 10.33 -9.13
N ILE A 945 85.14 10.77 -9.56
CA ILE A 945 84.16 9.93 -10.26
C ILE A 945 84.65 9.66 -11.69
N SER A 946 84.71 8.39 -12.10
CA SER A 946 84.94 8.04 -13.50
C SER A 946 83.70 8.30 -14.37
N TRP A 947 83.52 9.55 -14.80
CA TRP A 947 82.38 9.96 -15.64
C TRP A 947 82.28 9.16 -16.95
N LYS A 948 83.40 8.73 -17.52
CA LYS A 948 83.38 7.92 -18.76
C LYS A 948 82.74 6.55 -18.52
N ALA A 949 83.07 5.90 -17.41
CA ALA A 949 82.48 4.61 -17.03
C ALA A 949 80.99 4.77 -16.70
N LEU A 950 80.65 5.79 -15.89
CA LEU A 950 79.27 6.08 -15.51
C LEU A 950 78.37 6.37 -16.72
N ARG A 951 78.81 7.24 -17.63
CA ARG A 951 78.07 7.55 -18.87
C ARG A 951 77.90 6.30 -19.73
N TYR A 952 78.94 5.49 -19.88
CA TYR A 952 78.87 4.27 -20.67
C TYR A 952 77.85 3.28 -20.08
N MET A 953 77.89 3.05 -18.78
CA MET A 953 76.94 2.16 -18.11
C MET A 953 75.50 2.63 -18.23
N ILE A 954 75.24 3.92 -17.98
CA ILE A 954 73.88 4.47 -18.06
C ILE A 954 73.36 4.50 -19.51
N SER A 955 74.14 5.02 -20.45
CA SER A 955 73.66 5.30 -21.82
C SER A 955 73.79 4.15 -22.80
N GLU A 956 74.75 3.23 -22.64
CA GLU A 956 74.97 2.13 -23.60
C GLU A 956 74.47 0.78 -23.06
N ILE A 957 74.55 0.55 -21.75
CA ILE A 957 74.21 -0.75 -21.15
C ILE A 957 72.82 -0.75 -20.52
N GLN A 958 72.56 0.13 -19.55
CA GLN A 958 71.31 0.11 -18.77
C GLN A 958 70.12 0.58 -19.61
N TYR A 959 70.10 1.86 -20.00
CA TYR A 959 69.05 2.39 -20.88
C TYR A 959 69.34 2.04 -22.35
N GLY A 960 70.61 2.10 -22.76
CA GLY A 960 71.04 1.79 -24.13
C GLY A 960 70.81 0.36 -24.56
N GLY A 961 70.75 -0.60 -23.62
CA GLY A 961 70.45 -2.00 -23.92
C GLY A 961 69.04 -2.21 -24.48
N ARG A 962 68.11 -1.28 -24.22
CA ARG A 962 66.74 -1.31 -24.78
C ARG A 962 66.61 -0.55 -26.10
N ILE A 963 67.54 0.37 -26.39
CA ILE A 963 67.47 1.23 -27.55
C ILE A 963 68.05 0.50 -28.76
N THR A 964 67.22 0.29 -29.77
CA THR A 964 67.57 -0.43 -31.00
C THR A 964 67.98 0.48 -32.15
N ASP A 965 67.54 1.74 -32.16
CA ASP A 965 67.81 2.72 -33.20
C ASP A 965 69.06 3.55 -32.88
N ASP A 966 69.93 3.73 -33.88
CA ASP A 966 71.21 4.42 -33.69
C ASP A 966 71.05 5.93 -33.40
N ARG A 967 69.98 6.57 -33.91
CA ARG A 967 69.73 8.00 -33.65
C ARG A 967 69.23 8.21 -32.22
N ASP A 968 68.35 7.33 -31.77
CA ASP A 968 67.86 7.30 -30.39
C ASP A 968 69.00 6.97 -29.42
N ARG A 969 69.91 6.04 -29.78
CA ARG A 969 71.12 5.76 -28.99
C ARG A 969 72.00 7.01 -28.88
N ARG A 970 72.22 7.72 -29.99
CA ARG A 970 72.98 8.99 -29.99
C ARG A 970 72.33 10.04 -29.09
N LEU A 971 71.00 10.13 -29.07
CA LEU A 971 70.27 11.03 -28.19
C LEU A 971 70.53 10.69 -26.71
N MET A 972 70.42 9.41 -26.33
CA MET A 972 70.68 8.96 -24.96
C MET A 972 72.12 9.24 -24.50
N ILE A 973 73.11 8.98 -25.37
CA ILE A 973 74.52 9.31 -25.11
C ILE A 973 74.70 10.82 -24.91
N THR A 974 73.95 11.64 -25.64
CA THR A 974 74.02 13.10 -25.54
C THR A 974 73.48 13.58 -24.20
N TYR A 975 72.36 13.03 -23.72
CA TYR A 975 71.86 13.29 -22.37
C TYR A 975 72.88 12.89 -21.29
N ALA A 976 73.45 11.68 -21.40
CA ALA A 976 74.45 11.22 -20.44
C ALA A 976 75.68 12.13 -20.41
N LYS A 977 76.16 12.60 -21.57
CA LYS A 977 77.29 13.55 -21.67
C LYS A 977 76.96 14.93 -21.08
N LYS A 978 75.75 15.44 -21.30
CA LYS A 978 75.34 16.78 -20.85
C LYS A 978 75.13 16.83 -19.34
N TRP A 979 74.48 15.82 -18.76
CA TRP A 979 74.09 15.84 -17.35
C TRP A 979 75.11 15.19 -16.43
N PHE A 980 75.76 14.07 -16.80
CA PHE A 980 76.69 13.38 -15.92
C PHE A 980 78.13 13.87 -16.14
N SER A 981 78.46 15.05 -15.63
CA SER A 981 79.80 15.64 -15.69
C SER A 981 80.14 16.37 -14.40
N ASP A 982 81.37 16.87 -14.25
CA ASP A 982 81.75 17.66 -13.06
C ASP A 982 80.84 18.88 -12.84
N LEU A 983 80.20 19.39 -13.91
CA LEU A 983 79.21 20.48 -13.82
C LEU A 983 77.99 20.10 -12.97
N LEU A 984 77.61 18.82 -12.90
CA LEU A 984 76.48 18.33 -12.10
C LEU A 984 76.63 18.68 -10.61
N LEU A 985 77.86 18.67 -10.13
CA LEU A 985 78.21 18.91 -8.73
C LEU A 985 78.31 20.41 -8.41
N SER A 986 78.26 21.28 -9.43
CA SER A 986 78.33 22.73 -9.24
C SER A 986 77.04 23.27 -8.63
N SER A 987 77.16 24.30 -7.79
CA SER A 987 76.01 24.93 -7.13
C SER A 987 75.03 25.60 -8.10
N ASN A 988 75.47 25.88 -9.33
CA ASN A 988 74.72 26.62 -10.35
C ASN A 988 74.16 25.69 -11.43
N PHE A 989 74.32 24.37 -11.27
CA PHE A 989 73.81 23.42 -12.23
C PHE A 989 72.29 23.44 -12.29
N LYS A 990 71.77 23.48 -13.51
CA LYS A 990 70.36 23.33 -13.82
C LYS A 990 70.23 22.38 -15.00
N PHE A 991 69.28 21.46 -14.93
CA PHE A 991 68.94 20.59 -16.06
C PHE A 991 68.28 21.42 -17.18
N TYR A 992 67.41 22.35 -16.76
CA TYR A 992 66.70 23.33 -17.57
C TYR A 992 66.29 24.50 -16.66
N ASP A 993 65.78 25.60 -17.22
CA ASP A 993 65.31 26.75 -16.42
C ASP A 993 64.25 26.31 -15.40
N ASN A 994 64.46 26.67 -14.13
CA ASN A 994 63.67 26.25 -12.95
C ASN A 994 63.82 24.77 -12.51
N TYR A 995 64.65 23.96 -13.18
CA TYR A 995 64.95 22.58 -12.76
C TYR A 995 66.39 22.45 -12.24
N SER A 996 66.56 22.67 -10.93
CA SER A 996 67.83 22.46 -10.21
C SER A 996 67.81 21.23 -9.30
N ILE A 997 68.99 20.80 -8.85
CA ILE A 997 69.14 19.75 -7.84
C ILE A 997 68.90 20.37 -6.45
N PRO A 998 67.94 19.86 -5.66
CA PRO A 998 67.71 20.36 -4.31
C PRO A 998 68.85 19.96 -3.37
N LYS A 999 69.28 20.89 -2.51
CA LYS A 999 70.35 20.69 -1.50
C LYS A 999 69.76 20.38 -0.13
N VAL A 1000 69.00 19.31 -0.06
CA VAL A 1000 68.23 18.93 1.14
C VAL A 1000 68.66 17.55 1.62
N LYS A 1001 68.42 17.24 2.90
CA LYS A 1001 68.89 15.98 3.52
C LYS A 1001 67.77 15.01 3.83
N ARG A 1002 66.56 15.51 4.07
CA ARG A 1002 65.39 14.67 4.39
C ARG A 1002 64.59 14.37 3.14
N LEU A 1003 64.05 13.16 3.05
CA LEU A 1003 63.15 12.75 1.96
C LEU A 1003 61.95 13.71 1.81
N ASP A 1004 61.33 14.11 2.92
CA ASP A 1004 60.19 15.04 2.91
C ASP A 1004 60.54 16.38 2.24
N GLU A 1005 61.75 16.89 2.45
CA GLU A 1005 62.23 18.13 1.83
C GLU A 1005 62.47 17.97 0.31
N TYR A 1006 62.86 16.77 -0.15
CA TYR A 1006 62.92 16.46 -1.58
C TYR A 1006 61.51 16.45 -2.19
N ILE A 1007 60.55 15.84 -1.50
CA ILE A 1007 59.15 15.77 -1.95
C ILE A 1007 58.55 17.19 -2.02
N ASP A 1008 58.76 18.03 -0.99
CA ASP A 1008 58.31 19.42 -0.95
C ASP A 1008 58.91 20.26 -2.08
N TYR A 1009 60.17 20.00 -2.46
CA TYR A 1009 60.80 20.66 -3.60
C TYR A 1009 60.22 20.19 -4.93
N ILE A 1010 60.03 18.87 -5.10
CA ILE A 1010 59.38 18.31 -6.30
C ILE A 1010 57.95 18.86 -6.44
N ASP A 1011 57.23 19.06 -5.35
CA ASP A 1011 55.89 19.63 -5.37
C ASP A 1011 55.83 21.11 -5.78
N LYS A 1012 56.94 21.84 -5.70
CA LYS A 1012 57.07 23.21 -6.20
C LYS A 1012 57.43 23.31 -7.68
N LEU A 1013 57.76 22.19 -8.34
CA LEU A 1013 58.01 22.18 -9.78
C LEU A 1013 56.74 22.52 -10.57
N PRO A 1014 56.87 23.13 -11.75
CA PRO A 1014 55.70 23.49 -12.56
C PRO A 1014 54.88 22.26 -12.96
N LEU A 1015 53.56 22.44 -13.04
CA LEU A 1015 52.61 21.39 -13.46
C LEU A 1015 52.67 21.10 -14.97
N ILE A 1016 53.10 22.09 -15.75
CA ILE A 1016 53.24 21.99 -17.20
C ILE A 1016 54.73 22.19 -17.51
N ASP A 1017 55.36 21.12 -17.99
CA ASP A 1017 56.75 21.15 -18.43
C ASP A 1017 56.84 21.70 -19.87
N PRO A 1018 57.83 22.55 -20.19
CA PRO A 1018 58.12 22.91 -21.57
C PRO A 1018 58.63 21.68 -22.36
N PRO A 1019 58.40 21.65 -23.68
CA PRO A 1019 58.75 20.52 -24.55
C PRO A 1019 60.26 20.22 -24.63
#